data_AF-A0A1I3T2J9-F1
#
_entry.id   AF-A0A1I3T2J9-F1
#
_cell.length_a   1.000
_cell.length_b   1.000
_cell.length_c   1.000
_cell.angle_alpha   90.00
_cell.angle_beta   90.00
_cell.angle_gamma   90.00
#
_symmetry.space_group_name_H-M   'P 1'
#
loop_
_entity.id
_entity.type
_entity.pdbx_description
1 polymer ?
#
loop_
_entity_poly.entity_id
_entity_poly.type
_entity_poly.pdbx_seq_one_letter_code
_entity_poly.pdbx_strand_id
1 'polypeptide(L)'
;MNRRPLVLSTVVALTAAVVVPAAGAAAVPQPADRVSALTATYRSYGRPASHTPPTAPIVGTLLPGPADALRLTTTAIGGTVRSLDVQAPEAAPRLAVGSHAVGTTASTVQLSLTADDGCTATSGELDVLDVEHDADRLTSLAADYVVGCGDGRERSGSVRWNSAVPYAFTSTPGKVAPTPLPPGRTVRASVVLTNAGTAPQTYGPSSFPRVEELDAPHGIAQDGCDGVTVAPGGTCRIDLTFDPEPLRGGFIAHLETPDGSPGGTAYTWVQLDWWELPQPTFTATPVRGGVRLTTTSEAATFDVMRDSTLVAADVTMPWTDPSAVAGADHAYRIGAHWDGATFWSARTVTRGALPVPRGSEGEFVALPPTRVLDTRTGTGVRAGAVGPSTSVRFDPLAGTEVPRDAVLAVLLNVTGTEASTATHVRAWPSGSELPTTSSLNLVPGRSRPNQVILPLGEHDQVALFNDSGTTHLLADVQGYFLSSSSTSTDGGGYHPIDPVRALDTRTARGTGPAAALRADEVVWVPVTLPDGTGTVSAVDVNLTVTEPGTEGHLIAWSGAGAAPGVSNANFVAGQTIANHSTVPVSYRAGRPGIAVRNVARGTTHVIVDVQGWYDDGSRTDGLRFRPVTTTRIHDTREGVGRPPVGWEIPVTARPDAVAHVVNITATQGVGFGHVIAWGGGDPRPSTSVLNYAPGEDAPNLAVVTSPLSRQLAVTTMTSHAHVVVDHLGYYY
;
A
#
# COMPACT_ATOMS: atom_id res chain seq x y z
N MET A 1 -30.62 43.73 80.82
CA MET A 1 -29.51 42.76 80.95
C MET A 1 -29.70 41.66 79.91
N ASN A 2 -28.59 41.09 79.41
CA ASN A 2 -28.47 40.25 78.20
C ASN A 2 -29.61 39.25 77.89
N ARG A 3 -30.01 39.18 76.61
CA ARG A 3 -30.41 37.96 75.86
C ARG A 3 -30.41 38.19 74.33
N ARG A 4 -29.70 37.34 73.60
CA ARG A 4 -29.81 36.95 72.16
C ARG A 4 -30.22 35.46 72.15
N PRO A 5 -30.71 34.79 71.07
CA PRO A 5 -30.59 35.03 69.60
C PRO A 5 -31.96 35.32 68.89
N LEU A 6 -32.12 35.81 67.63
CA LEU A 6 -31.71 35.34 66.27
C LEU A 6 -32.38 33.98 65.89
N VAL A 7 -33.05 33.73 64.74
CA VAL A 7 -33.31 34.45 63.46
C VAL A 7 -34.66 33.97 62.85
N LEU A 8 -35.40 34.83 62.14
CA LEU A 8 -36.06 34.47 60.86
C LEU A 8 -36.36 35.74 60.04
N SER A 9 -36.05 35.73 58.73
CA SER A 9 -36.18 36.90 57.86
C SER A 9 -37.36 36.79 56.89
N THR A 10 -37.98 37.93 56.62
CA THR A 10 -39.33 38.10 56.05
C THR A 10 -39.41 38.00 54.53
N VAL A 11 -40.58 37.59 54.03
CA VAL A 11 -41.08 37.96 52.69
C VAL A 11 -42.42 38.70 52.88
N VAL A 12 -42.58 39.85 52.22
CA VAL A 12 -43.80 40.68 52.25
C VAL A 12 -44.21 40.95 50.79
N ALA A 13 -45.52 41.02 50.53
CA ALA A 13 -46.13 41.10 49.21
C ALA A 13 -46.91 42.42 48.98
N LEU A 14 -47.74 42.45 47.92
CA LEU A 14 -48.59 43.56 47.38
C LEU A 14 -47.82 44.56 46.46
N THR A 15 -48.35 45.14 45.37
CA THR A 15 -49.70 45.14 44.70
C THR A 15 -49.56 45.74 43.27
N ALA A 16 -50.52 45.73 42.33
CA ALA A 16 -51.50 44.74 41.80
C ALA A 16 -52.48 45.44 40.81
N ALA A 17 -52.66 44.95 39.56
CA ALA A 17 -53.75 45.40 38.66
C ALA A 17 -53.97 44.44 37.46
N VAL A 18 -55.20 44.39 36.94
CA VAL A 18 -55.70 43.40 35.96
C VAL A 18 -56.28 44.09 34.71
N VAL A 19 -56.06 43.50 33.53
CA VAL A 19 -56.97 43.63 32.37
C VAL A 19 -57.10 42.28 31.68
N VAL A 20 -58.33 41.86 31.38
CA VAL A 20 -58.66 40.68 30.56
C VAL A 20 -59.55 41.13 29.41
N PRO A 21 -59.30 40.66 28.18
CA PRO A 21 -60.37 40.56 27.19
C PRO A 21 -60.42 39.20 26.47
N ALA A 22 -61.66 38.77 26.22
CA ALA A 22 -62.13 37.87 25.16
C ALA A 22 -61.49 36.49 24.98
N ALA A 23 -62.32 35.45 25.12
CA ALA A 23 -62.03 34.11 24.61
C ALA A 23 -61.94 34.13 23.07
N GLY A 24 -60.71 33.98 22.54
CA GLY A 24 -60.53 33.46 21.19
C GLY A 24 -61.05 32.03 21.12
N ALA A 25 -61.59 31.64 19.95
CA ALA A 25 -62.15 30.31 19.76
C ALA A 25 -61.16 29.23 20.21
N ALA A 26 -61.64 28.27 21.00
CA ALA A 26 -60.84 27.10 21.35
C ALA A 26 -60.34 26.46 20.06
N ALA A 27 -59.02 26.33 19.92
CA ALA A 27 -58.45 25.52 18.86
C ALA A 27 -59.08 24.12 18.97
N VAL A 28 -59.76 23.69 17.91
CA VAL A 28 -60.25 22.32 17.82
C VAL A 28 -59.05 21.41 18.08
N PRO A 29 -59.09 20.53 19.10
CA PRO A 29 -57.97 19.64 19.36
C PRO A 29 -57.79 18.78 18.11
N GLN A 30 -56.72 19.02 17.35
CA GLN A 30 -56.42 18.15 16.22
C GLN A 30 -56.13 16.76 16.78
N PRO A 31 -56.81 15.72 16.29
CA PRO A 31 -56.65 14.36 16.81
C PRO A 31 -55.20 13.92 16.61
N ALA A 32 -54.68 13.15 17.57
CA ALA A 32 -53.26 12.79 17.65
C ALA A 32 -52.75 11.86 16.53
N ASP A 33 -53.61 11.48 15.59
CA ASP A 33 -53.38 10.43 14.59
C ASP A 33 -53.60 10.93 13.15
N ARG A 34 -52.61 11.64 12.60
CA ARG A 34 -52.32 11.59 11.15
C ARG A 34 -50.81 11.54 10.96
N VAL A 35 -50.30 10.32 10.76
CA VAL A 35 -48.87 10.02 10.70
C VAL A 35 -48.20 10.92 9.67
N SER A 36 -47.20 11.67 10.11
CA SER A 36 -46.31 12.38 9.20
C SER A 36 -44.95 11.67 9.21
N ALA A 37 -44.49 11.28 8.03
CA ALA A 37 -43.21 10.63 7.79
C ALA A 37 -42.49 11.34 6.65
N LEU A 38 -41.20 11.59 6.85
CA LEU A 38 -40.30 12.12 5.84
C LEU A 38 -39.01 11.32 5.96
N THR A 39 -38.85 10.33 5.09
CA THR A 39 -37.65 9.49 5.03
C THR A 39 -36.81 9.88 3.81
N ALA A 40 -35.50 9.74 3.94
CA ALA A 40 -34.55 10.01 2.87
C ALA A 40 -33.33 9.10 3.03
N THR A 41 -32.96 8.44 1.95
CA THR A 41 -31.82 7.54 1.80
C THR A 41 -30.99 8.04 0.62
N TYR A 42 -29.67 8.18 0.80
CA TYR A 42 -28.77 8.78 -0.20
C TYR A 42 -27.80 7.73 -0.75
N ARG A 43 -27.69 7.58 -2.07
CA ARG A 43 -26.69 6.73 -2.73
C ARG A 43 -25.47 7.55 -3.15
N SER A 44 -24.45 7.59 -2.29
CA SER A 44 -23.18 8.28 -2.54
C SER A 44 -22.12 7.30 -3.03
N TYR A 45 -21.47 7.57 -4.17
CA TYR A 45 -20.46 6.68 -4.80
C TYR A 45 -20.93 5.22 -4.99
N GLY A 46 -22.23 5.03 -5.21
CA GLY A 46 -22.85 3.69 -5.31
C GLY A 46 -23.10 2.98 -3.97
N ARG A 47 -23.16 3.71 -2.86
CA ARG A 47 -23.42 3.17 -1.50
C ARG A 47 -24.63 3.89 -0.87
N PRO A 48 -25.68 3.18 -0.40
CA PRO A 48 -26.79 3.81 0.30
C PRO A 48 -26.35 4.37 1.67
N ALA A 49 -27.08 5.35 2.19
CA ALA A 49 -26.88 5.93 3.52
C ALA A 49 -28.25 6.26 4.11
N SER A 50 -28.61 5.57 5.19
CA SER A 50 -29.86 5.77 5.94
C SER A 50 -29.73 6.90 6.94
N HIS A 51 -30.71 7.81 6.99
CA HIS A 51 -30.80 8.78 8.08
C HIS A 51 -31.61 8.25 9.26
N THR A 52 -31.36 8.82 10.43
CA THR A 52 -32.11 8.53 11.67
C THR A 52 -33.51 9.13 11.58
N PRO A 53 -34.54 8.50 12.18
CA PRO A 53 -35.89 9.07 12.22
C PRO A 53 -35.91 10.48 12.85
N PRO A 54 -36.87 11.34 12.46
CA PRO A 54 -37.00 12.70 12.97
C PRO A 54 -37.23 12.70 14.49
N THR A 55 -36.55 13.59 15.21
CA THR A 55 -36.69 13.74 16.67
C THR A 55 -37.74 14.77 17.07
N ALA A 56 -38.28 15.50 16.09
CA ALA A 56 -39.35 16.49 16.27
C ALA A 56 -40.49 16.22 15.27
N PRO A 57 -41.74 16.64 15.57
CA PRO A 57 -42.86 16.55 14.64
C PRO A 57 -42.53 17.18 13.29
N ILE A 58 -42.94 16.54 12.20
CA ILE A 58 -42.87 17.13 10.86
C ILE A 58 -43.94 18.21 10.73
N VAL A 59 -43.54 19.41 10.34
CA VAL A 59 -44.40 20.56 10.11
C VAL A 59 -44.57 20.76 8.60
N GLY A 60 -45.79 20.56 8.11
CA GLY A 60 -46.15 20.85 6.72
C GLY A 60 -46.63 22.29 6.56
N THR A 61 -46.01 23.02 5.65
CA THR A 61 -46.37 24.40 5.27
C THR A 61 -46.65 24.43 3.77
N LEU A 62 -47.82 24.91 3.38
CA LEU A 62 -48.10 25.14 1.95
C LEU A 62 -47.43 26.43 1.50
N LEU A 63 -46.84 26.40 0.31
CA LEU A 63 -46.18 27.54 -0.31
C LEU A 63 -47.22 28.39 -1.05
N PRO A 64 -47.05 29.73 -1.13
CA PRO A 64 -48.03 30.62 -1.75
C PRO A 64 -48.05 30.46 -3.27
N GLY A 65 -49.16 29.98 -3.81
CA GLY A 65 -49.40 29.86 -5.26
C GLY A 65 -50.70 29.10 -5.57
N PRO A 66 -51.11 29.01 -6.86
CA PRO A 66 -52.27 28.24 -7.31
C PRO A 66 -51.94 26.76 -7.63
N ALA A 67 -50.73 26.30 -7.33
CA ALA A 67 -50.27 24.93 -7.56
C ALA A 67 -50.11 24.18 -6.24
N ASP A 68 -50.23 22.86 -6.27
CA ASP A 68 -49.89 22.00 -5.13
C ASP A 68 -48.40 22.14 -4.80
N ALA A 69 -48.10 22.96 -3.79
CA ALA A 69 -46.75 23.28 -3.36
C ALA A 69 -46.64 23.13 -1.85
N LEU A 70 -45.89 22.11 -1.41
CA LEU A 70 -45.78 21.67 -0.02
C LEU A 70 -44.32 21.68 0.43
N ARG A 71 -44.02 22.42 1.49
CA ARG A 71 -42.77 22.33 2.25
C ARG A 71 -43.01 21.53 3.53
N LEU A 72 -42.41 20.36 3.63
CA LEU A 72 -42.30 19.59 4.87
C LEU A 72 -41.00 19.95 5.57
N THR A 73 -41.04 20.26 6.87
CA THR A 73 -39.86 20.62 7.66
C THR A 73 -39.80 19.79 8.94
N THR A 74 -38.61 19.32 9.33
CA THR A 74 -38.39 18.60 10.59
C THR A 74 -36.99 18.85 11.16
N THR A 75 -36.78 18.53 12.43
CA THR A 75 -35.48 18.62 13.10
C THR A 75 -34.88 17.23 13.26
N ALA A 76 -33.64 17.07 12.81
CA ALA A 76 -32.87 15.84 12.95
C ALA A 76 -32.04 15.81 14.25
N ILE A 77 -31.46 14.64 14.57
CA ILE A 77 -30.46 14.52 15.64
C ILE A 77 -29.30 15.48 15.36
N GLY A 78 -28.90 16.25 16.36
CA GLY A 78 -27.91 17.34 16.24
C GLY A 78 -28.51 18.73 16.05
N GLY A 79 -29.83 18.86 15.87
CA GLY A 79 -30.52 20.15 15.77
C GLY A 79 -30.61 20.73 14.35
N THR A 80 -30.06 20.04 13.35
CA THR A 80 -30.16 20.42 11.94
C THR A 80 -31.61 20.34 11.46
N VAL A 81 -32.11 21.44 10.89
CA VAL A 81 -33.41 21.49 10.23
C VAL A 81 -33.29 20.90 8.83
N ARG A 82 -34.20 19.99 8.48
CA ARG A 82 -34.32 19.40 7.14
C ARG A 82 -35.67 19.78 6.54
N SER A 83 -35.69 20.08 5.25
CA SER A 83 -36.92 20.27 4.49
C SER A 83 -36.95 19.47 3.20
N LEU A 84 -38.17 19.08 2.82
CA LEU A 84 -38.53 18.61 1.50
C LEU A 84 -39.57 19.56 0.92
N ASP A 85 -39.30 20.06 -0.27
CA ASP A 85 -40.24 20.84 -1.09
C ASP A 85 -40.71 19.96 -2.25
N VAL A 86 -42.03 19.87 -2.41
CA VAL A 86 -42.69 19.23 -3.56
C VAL A 86 -43.60 20.26 -4.21
N GLN A 87 -43.48 20.47 -5.52
CA GLN A 87 -44.30 21.40 -6.29
C GLN A 87 -44.77 20.75 -7.60
N ALA A 88 -46.08 20.79 -7.84
CA ALA A 88 -46.70 20.28 -9.06
C ALA A 88 -46.22 21.01 -10.34
N PRO A 89 -46.29 20.36 -11.52
CA PRO A 89 -45.93 20.99 -12.79
C PRO A 89 -46.76 22.24 -13.08
N GLU A 90 -46.16 23.27 -13.68
CA GLU A 90 -46.91 24.47 -14.11
C GLU A 90 -47.99 24.13 -15.15
N ALA A 91 -47.72 23.14 -16.01
CA ALA A 91 -48.67 22.64 -17.01
C ALA A 91 -49.82 21.80 -16.41
N ALA A 92 -49.69 21.32 -15.17
CA ALA A 92 -50.65 20.47 -14.48
C ALA A 92 -50.60 20.78 -12.97
N PRO A 93 -51.21 21.89 -12.52
CA PRO A 93 -50.97 22.47 -11.18
C PRO A 93 -51.53 21.66 -10.00
N ARG A 94 -52.05 20.44 -10.24
CA ARG A 94 -52.49 19.51 -9.19
C ARG A 94 -51.79 18.17 -9.32
N LEU A 95 -51.31 17.65 -8.20
CA LEU A 95 -50.87 16.26 -8.08
C LEU A 95 -52.09 15.33 -8.12
N ALA A 96 -51.91 14.14 -8.69
CA ALA A 96 -52.90 13.08 -8.75
C ALA A 96 -52.22 11.75 -8.45
N VAL A 97 -52.97 10.73 -8.02
CA VAL A 97 -52.44 9.38 -7.79
C VAL A 97 -51.82 8.81 -9.09
N GLY A 98 -50.59 8.29 -8.99
CA GLY A 98 -49.80 7.80 -10.12
C GLY A 98 -48.33 8.23 -10.06
N SER A 99 -47.54 7.73 -11.01
CA SER A 99 -46.14 8.13 -11.24
C SER A 99 -46.06 9.49 -11.93
N HIS A 100 -45.17 10.35 -11.42
CA HIS A 100 -44.85 11.66 -12.02
C HIS A 100 -43.34 11.81 -12.22
N ALA A 101 -42.95 12.23 -13.42
CA ALA A 101 -41.55 12.56 -13.70
C ALA A 101 -41.11 13.81 -12.91
N VAL A 102 -39.99 13.70 -12.20
CA VAL A 102 -39.36 14.77 -11.44
C VAL A 102 -38.25 15.41 -12.29
N GLY A 103 -38.17 16.74 -12.28
CA GLY A 103 -37.16 17.47 -13.04
C GLY A 103 -37.34 18.99 -13.00
N THR A 104 -36.55 19.69 -13.82
CA THR A 104 -36.45 21.16 -13.82
C THR A 104 -37.35 21.86 -14.85
N THR A 105 -38.25 21.14 -15.54
CA THR A 105 -39.11 21.71 -16.59
C THR A 105 -40.52 22.06 -16.06
N ALA A 106 -41.23 22.92 -16.78
CA ALA A 106 -42.63 23.28 -16.49
C ALA A 106 -43.63 22.10 -16.59
N SER A 107 -43.20 20.96 -17.14
CA SER A 107 -44.00 19.74 -17.32
C SER A 107 -43.64 18.62 -16.33
N THR A 108 -42.69 18.85 -15.42
CA THR A 108 -42.24 17.88 -14.41
C THR A 108 -42.52 18.38 -13.00
N VAL A 109 -42.68 17.46 -12.05
CA VAL A 109 -42.72 17.81 -10.62
C VAL A 109 -41.36 18.37 -10.21
N GLN A 110 -41.37 19.49 -9.49
CA GLN A 110 -40.17 20.04 -8.88
C GLN A 110 -40.05 19.50 -7.45
N LEU A 111 -38.89 18.92 -7.13
CA LEU A 111 -38.60 18.36 -5.81
C LEU A 111 -37.25 18.88 -5.32
N SER A 112 -37.19 19.38 -4.09
CA SER A 112 -35.93 19.84 -3.47
C SER A 112 -35.81 19.38 -2.02
N LEU A 113 -34.62 18.93 -1.65
CA LEU A 113 -34.22 18.37 -0.35
C LEU A 113 -33.09 19.22 0.22
N THR A 114 -33.21 19.72 1.45
CA THR A 114 -32.18 20.60 2.08
C THR A 114 -31.25 19.87 3.05
N ALA A 115 -31.32 18.55 3.16
CA ALA A 115 -30.45 17.81 4.07
C ALA A 115 -28.98 17.80 3.62
N ASP A 116 -28.13 18.34 4.48
CA ASP A 116 -26.65 18.32 4.56
C ASP A 116 -25.85 18.78 3.32
N ASP A 117 -26.14 18.28 2.11
CA ASP A 117 -25.47 18.66 0.86
C ASP A 117 -26.32 19.60 -0.02
N GLY A 118 -27.65 19.59 0.15
CA GLY A 118 -28.60 20.27 -0.73
C GLY A 118 -28.81 19.52 -2.06
N CYS A 119 -30.06 19.21 -2.38
CA CYS A 119 -30.46 18.59 -3.64
C CYS A 119 -31.64 19.33 -4.23
N THR A 120 -31.50 19.84 -5.45
CA THR A 120 -32.62 20.12 -6.34
C THR A 120 -32.66 18.99 -7.35
N ALA A 121 -33.78 18.25 -7.40
CA ALA A 121 -33.89 17.08 -8.24
C ALA A 121 -33.86 17.49 -9.73
N THR A 122 -32.88 16.96 -10.47
CA THR A 122 -32.69 17.20 -11.91
C THR A 122 -33.44 16.19 -12.76
N SER A 123 -33.73 15.02 -12.19
CA SER A 123 -34.32 13.86 -12.86
C SER A 123 -34.86 12.89 -11.81
N GLY A 124 -35.92 12.14 -12.11
CA GLY A 124 -36.39 11.06 -11.24
C GLY A 124 -37.89 10.83 -11.35
N GLU A 125 -38.44 10.19 -10.32
CA GLU A 125 -39.83 9.76 -10.24
C GLU A 125 -40.39 10.05 -8.84
N LEU A 126 -41.65 10.49 -8.80
CA LEU A 126 -42.46 10.67 -7.60
C LEU A 126 -43.75 9.86 -7.79
N ASP A 127 -43.87 8.75 -7.07
CA ASP A 127 -45.03 7.87 -7.06
C ASP A 127 -46.03 8.36 -6.02
N VAL A 128 -47.04 9.11 -6.45
CA VAL A 128 -48.13 9.59 -5.57
C VAL A 128 -49.10 8.44 -5.32
N LEU A 129 -49.18 8.01 -4.07
CA LEU A 129 -50.00 6.89 -3.60
C LEU A 129 -51.39 7.34 -3.12
N ASP A 130 -51.47 8.52 -2.53
CA ASP A 130 -52.68 9.13 -1.98
C ASP A 130 -52.51 10.66 -1.94
N VAL A 131 -53.59 11.39 -2.20
CA VAL A 131 -53.60 12.86 -2.21
C VAL A 131 -55.03 13.38 -1.99
N GLU A 132 -55.22 14.17 -0.94
CA GLU A 132 -56.48 14.85 -0.62
C GLU A 132 -56.33 16.37 -0.84
N HIS A 133 -57.42 16.99 -1.33
CA HIS A 133 -57.58 18.45 -1.43
C HIS A 133 -58.86 18.89 -0.72
N ASP A 134 -58.80 20.01 0.00
CA ASP A 134 -59.99 20.78 0.39
C ASP A 134 -60.11 21.99 -0.54
N ALA A 135 -61.15 21.98 -1.38
CA ALA A 135 -61.32 22.87 -2.55
C ALA A 135 -60.09 22.89 -3.49
N ASP A 136 -59.26 23.94 -3.36
CA ASP A 136 -58.07 24.18 -4.18
C ASP A 136 -56.77 24.04 -3.37
N ARG A 137 -56.85 23.50 -2.15
CA ARG A 137 -55.74 23.43 -1.20
C ARG A 137 -55.40 21.97 -0.88
N LEU A 138 -54.15 21.56 -1.14
CA LEU A 138 -53.60 20.27 -0.72
C LEU A 138 -53.74 20.10 0.81
N THR A 139 -54.35 19.00 1.26
CA THR A 139 -54.57 18.67 2.67
C THR A 139 -53.88 17.39 3.13
N SER A 140 -53.58 16.47 2.22
CA SER A 140 -52.72 15.31 2.46
C SER A 140 -51.84 14.98 1.25
N LEU A 141 -50.76 14.24 1.48
CA LEU A 141 -49.92 13.65 0.44
C LEU A 141 -49.25 12.39 0.97
N ALA A 142 -49.44 11.25 0.30
CA ALA A 142 -48.55 10.11 0.40
C ALA A 142 -47.86 9.90 -0.95
N ALA A 143 -46.53 9.90 -0.94
CA ALA A 143 -45.75 9.59 -2.13
C ALA A 143 -44.43 8.90 -1.77
N ASP A 144 -43.93 8.05 -2.64
CA ASP A 144 -42.56 7.53 -2.58
C ASP A 144 -41.77 8.16 -3.74
N TYR A 145 -40.45 8.32 -3.59
CA TYR A 145 -39.62 9.01 -4.60
C TYR A 145 -38.27 8.33 -4.80
N VAL A 146 -37.75 8.48 -6.03
CA VAL A 146 -36.36 8.16 -6.42
C VAL A 146 -35.86 9.24 -7.37
N VAL A 147 -34.87 10.03 -6.96
CA VAL A 147 -34.42 11.25 -7.67
C VAL A 147 -32.89 11.39 -7.74
N GLY A 148 -32.38 11.88 -8.86
CA GLY A 148 -31.00 12.34 -9.03
C GLY A 148 -30.91 13.86 -8.95
N CYS A 149 -29.82 14.38 -8.40
CA CYS A 149 -29.65 15.83 -8.12
C CYS A 149 -28.39 16.43 -8.79
N GLY A 150 -28.06 15.99 -10.01
CA GLY A 150 -26.96 16.53 -10.82
C GLY A 150 -25.53 16.17 -10.40
N ASP A 151 -25.30 15.77 -9.15
CA ASP A 151 -24.00 15.36 -8.57
C ASP A 151 -23.64 13.87 -8.79
N GLY A 152 -24.41 13.16 -9.62
CA GLY A 152 -24.27 11.73 -9.87
C GLY A 152 -24.75 10.81 -8.74
N ARG A 153 -25.45 11.34 -7.72
CA ARG A 153 -26.00 10.56 -6.61
C ARG A 153 -27.52 10.47 -6.69
N GLU A 154 -28.06 9.31 -6.31
CA GLU A 154 -29.50 9.04 -6.25
C GLU A 154 -30.02 9.20 -4.81
N ARG A 155 -31.24 9.70 -4.64
CA ARG A 155 -31.94 9.85 -3.35
C ARG A 155 -33.28 9.18 -3.44
N SER A 156 -33.61 8.34 -2.46
CA SER A 156 -34.91 7.68 -2.39
C SER A 156 -35.56 7.90 -1.03
N GLY A 157 -36.88 7.77 -0.95
CA GLY A 157 -37.58 7.86 0.33
C GLY A 157 -39.10 7.88 0.21
N SER A 158 -39.73 8.09 1.36
CA SER A 158 -41.18 8.12 1.55
C SER A 158 -41.61 9.43 2.20
N VAL A 159 -42.67 9.99 1.64
CA VAL A 159 -43.44 11.10 2.20
C VAL A 159 -44.80 10.56 2.61
N ARG A 160 -45.17 10.76 3.87
CA ARG A 160 -46.55 10.69 4.33
C ARG A 160 -46.82 12.00 5.06
N TRP A 161 -47.76 12.80 4.59
CA TRP A 161 -48.19 14.03 5.24
C TRP A 161 -49.70 14.00 5.34
N ASN A 162 -50.21 14.07 6.57
CA ASN A 162 -51.63 13.91 6.87
C ASN A 162 -52.30 12.64 6.27
N SER A 163 -51.54 11.59 5.95
CA SER A 163 -52.06 10.36 5.32
C SER A 163 -51.78 9.13 6.18
N ALA A 164 -52.68 8.15 6.11
CA ALA A 164 -52.57 6.86 6.80
C ALA A 164 -51.95 5.75 5.92
N VAL A 165 -51.56 6.06 4.68
CA VAL A 165 -50.94 5.09 3.76
C VAL A 165 -49.68 4.49 4.41
N PRO A 166 -49.58 3.15 4.56
CA PRO A 166 -48.42 2.53 5.16
C PRO A 166 -47.12 2.84 4.41
N TYR A 167 -46.00 2.77 5.12
CA TYR A 167 -44.68 2.88 4.53
C TYR A 167 -43.69 1.93 5.21
N ALA A 168 -42.68 1.55 4.43
CA ALA A 168 -41.54 0.77 4.87
C ALA A 168 -40.36 1.73 5.13
N PHE A 169 -39.71 1.58 6.27
CA PHE A 169 -38.51 2.32 6.63
C PHE A 169 -37.69 1.57 7.69
N THR A 170 -36.39 1.48 7.49
CA THR A 170 -35.47 0.77 8.40
C THR A 170 -34.51 1.76 9.04
N SER A 171 -34.53 1.81 10.37
CA SER A 171 -33.52 2.55 11.14
C SER A 171 -32.36 1.61 11.46
N THR A 172 -31.14 2.08 11.23
CA THR A 172 -29.88 1.38 11.54
C THR A 172 -29.08 2.18 12.58
N PRO A 173 -28.07 1.58 13.26
CA PRO A 173 -27.24 2.29 14.23
C PRO A 173 -26.23 3.28 13.60
N GLY A 174 -26.19 3.41 12.26
CA GLY A 174 -25.23 4.25 11.56
C GLY A 174 -23.82 3.65 11.53
N LYS A 175 -23.11 3.64 12.67
CA LYS A 175 -21.78 3.03 12.85
C LYS A 175 -21.78 2.04 14.02
N VAL A 176 -21.26 0.83 13.80
CA VAL A 176 -20.91 -0.14 14.84
C VAL A 176 -19.39 -0.25 14.93
N ALA A 177 -18.84 0.03 16.10
CA ALA A 177 -17.41 -0.10 16.40
C ALA A 177 -17.19 -0.92 17.69
N PRO A 178 -16.83 -2.20 17.57
CA PRO A 178 -16.48 -3.02 18.74
C PRO A 178 -15.15 -2.60 19.35
N THR A 179 -14.99 -2.81 20.65
CA THR A 179 -13.70 -2.64 21.32
C THR A 179 -12.68 -3.66 20.78
N PRO A 180 -11.49 -3.23 20.31
CA PRO A 180 -10.46 -4.14 19.85
C PRO A 180 -9.95 -5.07 20.97
N LEU A 181 -9.69 -6.32 20.62
CA LEU A 181 -9.02 -7.32 21.46
C LEU A 181 -7.57 -7.53 20.97
N PRO A 182 -6.68 -8.14 21.78
CA PRO A 182 -5.34 -8.51 21.32
C PRO A 182 -5.37 -9.41 20.07
N PRO A 183 -4.33 -9.39 19.22
CA PRO A 183 -4.24 -10.27 18.06
C PRO A 183 -4.48 -11.75 18.39
N GLY A 184 -5.16 -12.48 17.50
CA GLY A 184 -5.55 -13.88 17.72
C GLY A 184 -6.73 -14.07 18.68
N ARG A 185 -7.62 -13.08 18.79
CA ARG A 185 -8.89 -13.16 19.55
C ARG A 185 -10.06 -12.65 18.73
N THR A 186 -10.93 -13.55 18.31
CA THR A 186 -12.16 -13.22 17.55
C THR A 186 -12.99 -12.14 18.25
N VAL A 187 -13.17 -11.01 17.57
CA VAL A 187 -14.03 -9.90 17.98
C VAL A 187 -15.46 -10.19 17.53
N ARG A 188 -16.43 -9.85 18.37
CA ARG A 188 -17.86 -10.01 18.08
C ARG A 188 -18.57 -8.67 18.07
N ALA A 189 -19.46 -8.47 17.11
CA ALA A 189 -20.32 -7.29 17.00
C ALA A 189 -21.75 -7.71 16.72
N SER A 190 -22.69 -6.76 16.85
CA SER A 190 -24.06 -6.97 16.39
C SER A 190 -24.65 -5.70 15.82
N VAL A 191 -25.26 -5.81 14.64
CA VAL A 191 -26.11 -4.77 14.05
C VAL A 191 -27.55 -5.10 14.41
N VAL A 192 -28.32 -4.11 14.84
CA VAL A 192 -29.75 -4.24 15.11
C VAL A 192 -30.50 -3.36 14.13
N LEU A 193 -31.37 -3.94 13.32
CA LEU A 193 -32.25 -3.22 12.42
C LEU A 193 -33.60 -3.05 13.09
N THR A 194 -34.16 -1.84 13.01
CA THR A 194 -35.49 -1.52 13.56
C THR A 194 -36.44 -1.18 12.43
N ASN A 195 -37.59 -1.86 12.36
CA ASN A 195 -38.69 -1.41 11.50
C ASN A 195 -39.28 -0.12 12.08
N ALA A 196 -38.88 1.01 11.52
CA ALA A 196 -39.36 2.34 11.87
C ALA A 196 -40.46 2.85 10.90
N GLY A 197 -40.95 1.97 10.03
CA GLY A 197 -42.13 2.19 9.19
C GLY A 197 -43.43 1.82 9.90
N THR A 198 -44.55 2.01 9.20
CA THR A 198 -45.90 1.62 9.65
C THR A 198 -46.42 0.34 9.01
N ALA A 199 -45.73 -0.17 7.98
CA ALA A 199 -45.98 -1.50 7.42
C ALA A 199 -45.06 -2.57 8.05
N PRO A 200 -45.50 -3.84 8.18
CA PRO A 200 -44.58 -4.97 8.36
C PRO A 200 -43.59 -5.03 7.20
N GLN A 201 -42.33 -5.37 7.48
CA GLN A 201 -41.27 -5.44 6.48
C GLN A 201 -40.54 -6.78 6.56
N THR A 202 -40.28 -7.40 5.42
CA THR A 202 -39.43 -8.60 5.33
C THR A 202 -38.04 -8.19 4.87
N TYR A 203 -37.01 -8.57 5.62
CA TYR A 203 -35.63 -8.32 5.22
C TYR A 203 -35.09 -9.46 4.36
N GLY A 204 -34.20 -9.12 3.42
CA GLY A 204 -33.42 -10.09 2.66
C GLY A 204 -32.08 -10.43 3.33
N PRO A 205 -31.27 -11.28 2.72
CA PRO A 205 -29.98 -11.71 3.27
C PRO A 205 -28.99 -10.54 3.30
N SER A 206 -28.35 -10.33 4.44
CA SER A 206 -27.34 -9.27 4.59
C SER A 206 -26.02 -9.67 3.93
N SER A 207 -25.28 -8.70 3.41
CA SER A 207 -24.04 -8.95 2.67
C SER A 207 -23.03 -7.81 2.75
N PHE A 208 -21.80 -8.10 2.31
CA PHE A 208 -20.70 -7.14 2.11
C PHE A 208 -20.34 -7.13 0.61
N PRO A 209 -20.90 -6.24 -0.23
CA PRO A 209 -20.91 -6.41 -1.69
C PRO A 209 -19.62 -6.02 -2.44
N ARG A 210 -18.54 -5.64 -1.76
CA ARG A 210 -17.21 -5.45 -2.37
C ARG A 210 -16.15 -6.27 -1.64
N VAL A 211 -15.47 -7.15 -2.37
CA VAL A 211 -14.45 -8.10 -1.85
C VAL A 211 -13.11 -7.95 -2.61
N GLU A 212 -12.88 -6.80 -3.25
CA GLU A 212 -11.71 -6.60 -4.16
C GLU A 212 -10.39 -6.24 -3.45
N GLU A 213 -10.34 -6.14 -2.11
CA GLU A 213 -9.16 -5.56 -1.42
C GLU A 213 -8.74 -6.24 -0.10
N LEU A 214 -9.46 -7.24 0.41
CA LEU A 214 -9.16 -7.86 1.72
C LEU A 214 -9.43 -9.38 1.76
N ASP A 215 -8.38 -10.18 1.58
CA ASP A 215 -8.34 -11.59 1.98
C ASP A 215 -8.16 -11.69 3.52
N ALA A 216 -9.27 -11.70 4.26
CA ALA A 216 -9.28 -12.01 5.69
C ALA A 216 -10.63 -12.63 6.12
N PRO A 217 -10.67 -13.49 7.16
CA PRO A 217 -11.85 -14.28 7.50
C PRO A 217 -12.92 -13.43 8.19
N HIS A 218 -13.85 -12.91 7.39
CA HIS A 218 -14.96 -12.07 7.84
C HIS A 218 -16.30 -12.70 7.48
N GLY A 219 -17.21 -12.73 8.45
CA GLY A 219 -18.51 -13.36 8.25
C GLY A 219 -19.60 -12.79 9.15
N ILE A 220 -20.80 -12.73 8.59
CA ILE A 220 -22.03 -12.71 9.37
C ILE A 220 -22.10 -14.05 10.08
N ALA A 221 -21.94 -14.04 11.40
CA ALA A 221 -21.97 -15.23 12.24
C ALA A 221 -23.38 -15.82 12.31
N GLN A 222 -24.39 -14.94 12.31
CA GLN A 222 -25.79 -15.29 12.23
C GLN A 222 -26.57 -14.08 11.68
N ASP A 223 -27.28 -14.27 10.57
CA ASP A 223 -28.28 -13.31 10.11
C ASP A 223 -29.63 -13.66 10.74
N GLY A 224 -30.07 -12.87 11.73
CA GLY A 224 -31.40 -12.99 12.34
C GLY A 224 -32.43 -12.05 11.69
N CYS A 225 -32.11 -11.42 10.57
CA CYS A 225 -33.00 -10.61 9.74
C CYS A 225 -33.40 -11.33 8.44
N ASP A 226 -32.52 -12.15 7.84
CA ASP A 226 -32.79 -12.86 6.57
C ASP A 226 -34.11 -13.63 6.57
N GLY A 227 -35.03 -13.26 5.66
CA GLY A 227 -36.36 -13.83 5.51
C GLY A 227 -37.35 -13.48 6.64
N VAL A 228 -36.94 -12.69 7.64
CA VAL A 228 -37.77 -12.36 8.81
C VAL A 228 -38.66 -11.15 8.51
N THR A 229 -39.98 -11.35 8.66
CA THR A 229 -40.95 -10.24 8.65
C THR A 229 -41.06 -9.60 10.04
N VAL A 230 -40.57 -8.37 10.16
CA VAL A 230 -40.57 -7.58 11.39
C VAL A 230 -41.75 -6.61 11.38
N ALA A 231 -42.58 -6.66 12.43
CA ALA A 231 -43.71 -5.74 12.62
C ALA A 231 -43.23 -4.29 12.92
N PRO A 232 -44.07 -3.26 12.70
CA PRO A 232 -43.76 -1.87 13.08
C PRO A 232 -43.26 -1.74 14.53
N GLY A 233 -42.15 -1.02 14.73
CA GLY A 233 -41.46 -0.89 16.03
C GLY A 233 -40.68 -2.12 16.49
N GLY A 234 -40.76 -3.24 15.77
CA GLY A 234 -39.98 -4.45 16.04
C GLY A 234 -38.53 -4.33 15.55
N THR A 235 -37.69 -5.26 16.00
CA THR A 235 -36.28 -5.33 15.63
C THR A 235 -35.86 -6.74 15.19
N CYS A 236 -34.79 -6.80 14.39
CA CYS A 236 -34.03 -8.02 14.11
C CYS A 236 -32.53 -7.75 14.29
N ARG A 237 -31.72 -8.80 14.42
CA ARG A 237 -30.30 -8.71 14.81
C ARG A 237 -29.43 -9.53 13.86
N ILE A 238 -28.31 -8.93 13.45
CA ILE A 238 -27.27 -9.56 12.64
C ILE A 238 -26.01 -9.61 13.51
N ASP A 239 -25.57 -10.82 13.86
CA ASP A 239 -24.35 -11.05 14.63
C ASP A 239 -23.15 -11.21 13.70
N LEU A 240 -22.05 -10.54 14.02
CA LEU A 240 -20.84 -10.45 13.19
C LEU A 240 -19.64 -10.99 13.97
N THR A 241 -18.76 -11.72 13.28
CA THR A 241 -17.49 -12.21 13.82
C THR A 241 -16.33 -11.80 12.93
N PHE A 242 -15.27 -11.29 13.56
CA PHE A 242 -14.04 -10.86 12.92
C PHE A 242 -12.86 -11.49 13.62
N ASP A 243 -11.91 -12.10 12.89
CA ASP A 243 -10.65 -12.55 13.49
C ASP A 243 -9.53 -11.54 13.22
N PRO A 244 -8.96 -10.87 14.24
CA PRO A 244 -7.82 -9.98 14.10
C PRO A 244 -6.49 -10.76 14.13
N GLU A 245 -6.29 -11.67 13.18
CA GLU A 245 -4.95 -11.92 12.65
C GLU A 245 -4.57 -10.73 11.72
N PRO A 246 -3.27 -10.48 11.44
CA PRO A 246 -2.70 -9.12 11.49
C PRO A 246 -3.03 -8.23 10.28
N LEU A 247 -4.30 -7.87 10.13
CA LEU A 247 -4.78 -6.78 9.32
C LEU A 247 -4.08 -5.48 9.72
N ARG A 248 -3.16 -5.03 8.87
CA ARG A 248 -2.37 -3.81 9.06
C ARG A 248 -3.20 -2.58 8.68
N GLY A 249 -4.23 -2.29 9.46
CA GLY A 249 -5.09 -1.14 9.25
C GLY A 249 -6.39 -1.26 10.05
N GLY A 250 -6.97 -0.13 10.44
CA GLY A 250 -8.36 -0.14 10.92
C GLY A 250 -9.25 -0.31 9.71
N PHE A 251 -10.05 -1.37 9.64
CA PHE A 251 -10.91 -1.61 8.48
C PHE A 251 -12.26 -0.92 8.65
N ILE A 252 -12.84 -0.55 7.52
CA ILE A 252 -14.19 0.01 7.43
C ILE A 252 -14.96 -0.78 6.37
N ALA A 253 -15.94 -1.56 6.83
CA ALA A 253 -16.81 -2.39 6.01
C ALA A 253 -18.25 -1.86 6.03
N HIS A 254 -19.06 -2.30 5.06
CA HIS A 254 -20.41 -1.80 4.83
C HIS A 254 -21.36 -2.98 4.75
N LEU A 255 -22.20 -3.13 5.78
CA LEU A 255 -23.23 -4.15 5.81
C LEU A 255 -24.47 -3.62 5.11
N GLU A 256 -24.86 -4.30 4.04
CA GLU A 256 -26.07 -4.02 3.25
C GLU A 256 -27.09 -5.13 3.47
N THR A 257 -28.31 -4.77 3.88
CA THR A 257 -29.43 -5.70 4.10
C THR A 257 -30.61 -5.26 3.24
N PRO A 258 -31.06 -6.05 2.25
CA PRO A 258 -32.23 -5.71 1.44
C PRO A 258 -33.48 -5.50 2.32
N ASP A 259 -34.25 -4.45 2.05
CA ASP A 259 -35.47 -4.12 2.78
C ASP A 259 -36.63 -3.70 1.87
N GLY A 260 -37.79 -3.42 2.46
CA GLY A 260 -38.99 -3.03 1.72
C GLY A 260 -39.11 -1.53 1.42
N SER A 261 -38.10 -0.72 1.74
CA SER A 261 -38.16 0.75 1.62
C SER A 261 -37.84 1.24 0.20
N PRO A 262 -38.22 2.46 -0.19
CA PRO A 262 -37.79 3.04 -1.46
C PRO A 262 -36.27 3.12 -1.54
N GLY A 263 -35.68 2.41 -2.50
CA GLY A 263 -34.22 2.21 -2.64
C GLY A 263 -33.71 0.83 -2.20
N GLY A 264 -34.54 0.07 -1.46
CA GLY A 264 -34.47 -1.39 -1.29
C GLY A 264 -33.37 -1.96 -0.40
N THR A 265 -32.59 -1.14 0.31
CA THR A 265 -31.44 -1.61 1.10
C THR A 265 -31.18 -0.75 2.33
N ALA A 266 -31.22 -1.37 3.51
CA ALA A 266 -30.73 -0.81 4.77
C ALA A 266 -29.19 -0.92 4.87
N TYR A 267 -28.54 0.06 5.49
CA TYR A 267 -27.08 0.23 5.46
C TYR A 267 -26.50 0.52 6.84
N THR A 268 -25.38 -0.13 7.18
CA THR A 268 -24.63 0.11 8.42
C THR A 268 -23.12 0.11 8.19
N TRP A 269 -22.43 1.14 8.68
CA TRP A 269 -20.97 1.15 8.77
C TRP A 269 -20.49 0.21 9.88
N VAL A 270 -19.54 -0.66 9.58
CA VAL A 270 -18.85 -1.49 10.58
C VAL A 270 -17.37 -1.16 10.54
N GLN A 271 -16.83 -0.67 11.65
CA GLN A 271 -15.46 -0.17 11.73
C GLN A 271 -14.76 -0.78 12.93
N LEU A 272 -13.63 -1.45 12.72
CA LEU A 272 -12.76 -1.86 13.82
C LEU A 272 -11.62 -0.85 13.96
N ASP A 273 -11.73 -0.03 15.00
CA ASP A 273 -10.75 0.98 15.40
C ASP A 273 -9.58 0.33 16.17
N TRP A 274 -8.39 0.92 16.09
CA TRP A 274 -7.18 0.41 16.77
C TRP A 274 -7.27 0.53 18.30
N TRP A 275 -6.53 -0.33 19.00
CA TRP A 275 -6.30 -0.16 20.44
C TRP A 275 -5.40 1.06 20.69
N GLU A 276 -5.99 2.21 21.06
CA GLU A 276 -5.24 3.38 21.49
C GLU A 276 -4.62 3.14 22.88
N LEU A 277 -3.29 3.21 22.97
CA LEU A 277 -2.59 3.32 24.24
C LEU A 277 -2.75 4.75 24.80
N PRO A 278 -2.81 4.93 26.13
CA PRO A 278 -2.83 6.25 26.74
C PRO A 278 -1.56 7.04 26.38
N GLN A 279 -1.76 8.22 25.79
CA GLN A 279 -0.69 9.04 25.22
C GLN A 279 0.20 9.66 26.31
N PRO A 280 1.54 9.61 26.19
CA PRO A 280 2.43 10.35 27.08
C PRO A 280 2.36 11.86 26.82
N THR A 281 2.42 12.66 27.89
CA THR A 281 2.52 14.13 27.80
C THR A 281 3.99 14.57 27.74
N PHE A 282 4.29 15.49 26.82
CA PHE A 282 5.65 16.01 26.60
C PHE A 282 5.75 17.48 27.01
N THR A 283 6.88 17.88 27.60
CA THR A 283 7.19 19.30 27.83
C THR A 283 8.48 19.69 27.09
N ALA A 284 8.38 20.69 26.21
CA ALA A 284 9.49 21.25 25.45
C ALA A 284 10.00 22.55 26.10
N THR A 285 11.33 22.68 26.26
CA THR A 285 11.99 23.88 26.81
C THR A 285 13.08 24.36 25.85
N PRO A 286 13.09 25.65 25.42
CA PRO A 286 14.18 26.18 24.60
C PRO A 286 15.52 26.19 25.34
N VAL A 287 16.60 25.84 24.64
CA VAL A 287 17.99 25.97 25.13
C VAL A 287 18.88 26.64 24.08
N ARG A 288 20.06 27.11 24.48
CA ARG A 288 20.95 27.82 23.55
C ARG A 288 21.53 26.83 22.52
N GLY A 289 21.05 26.90 21.29
CA GLY A 289 21.42 25.98 20.21
C GLY A 289 20.45 24.81 19.96
N GLY A 290 19.30 24.74 20.63
CA GLY A 290 18.33 23.66 20.39
C GLY A 290 17.09 23.70 21.30
N VAL A 291 16.37 22.58 21.37
CA VAL A 291 15.20 22.39 22.24
C VAL A 291 15.45 21.16 23.11
N ARG A 292 15.15 21.27 24.42
CA ARG A 292 15.21 20.16 25.36
C ARG A 292 13.79 19.63 25.61
N LEU A 293 13.56 18.36 25.31
CA LEU A 293 12.31 17.66 25.65
C LEU A 293 12.48 16.93 27.00
N THR A 294 11.41 16.84 27.78
CA THR A 294 11.42 16.15 29.08
C THR A 294 10.16 15.27 29.26
N THR A 295 10.37 14.05 29.77
CA THR A 295 9.35 13.04 30.14
C THR A 295 9.75 12.38 31.47
N THR A 296 8.96 11.45 32.03
CA THR A 296 9.11 10.97 33.42
C THR A 296 9.78 9.60 33.65
N SER A 297 10.24 8.82 32.66
CA SER A 297 10.87 7.48 32.90
C SER A 297 11.64 6.83 31.71
N GLU A 298 12.80 6.19 31.99
CA GLU A 298 13.96 5.70 31.16
C GLU A 298 13.79 5.03 29.76
N ALA A 299 14.91 4.86 29.00
CA ALA A 299 15.12 5.44 27.65
C ALA A 299 15.49 4.54 26.42
N ALA A 300 15.22 5.10 25.22
CA ALA A 300 15.53 4.63 23.86
C ALA A 300 15.94 5.79 22.91
N THR A 301 16.72 5.53 21.86
CA THR A 301 17.47 6.55 21.07
C THR A 301 17.04 6.64 19.60
N PHE A 302 17.03 7.83 18.99
CA PHE A 302 16.68 8.05 17.58
C PHE A 302 17.23 9.38 17.00
N ASP A 303 17.13 9.55 15.68
CA ASP A 303 17.57 10.72 14.93
C ASP A 303 16.44 11.74 14.66
N VAL A 304 16.79 13.03 14.62
CA VAL A 304 15.86 14.14 14.35
C VAL A 304 16.20 14.81 13.02
N MET A 305 15.24 14.79 12.09
CA MET A 305 15.37 15.32 10.73
C MET A 305 14.55 16.62 10.53
N ARG A 306 15.02 17.50 9.66
CA ARG A 306 14.29 18.67 9.13
C ARG A 306 14.58 18.77 7.64
N ASP A 307 13.53 18.87 6.81
CA ASP A 307 13.68 19.09 5.36
C ASP A 307 14.70 18.10 4.73
N SER A 308 14.57 16.82 5.08
CA SER A 308 15.49 15.71 4.71
C SER A 308 16.95 15.85 5.19
N THR A 309 17.25 16.84 6.03
CA THR A 309 18.57 17.06 6.64
C THR A 309 18.59 16.59 8.10
N LEU A 310 19.62 15.86 8.50
CA LEU A 310 19.83 15.45 9.90
C LEU A 310 20.21 16.67 10.75
N VAL A 311 19.47 16.94 11.82
CA VAL A 311 19.64 18.11 12.70
C VAL A 311 20.20 17.73 14.07
N ALA A 312 19.89 16.52 14.53
CA ALA A 312 20.51 15.90 15.70
C ALA A 312 20.51 14.38 15.52
N ALA A 313 21.63 13.74 15.83
CA ALA A 313 21.77 12.29 15.92
C ALA A 313 21.69 11.84 17.39
N ASP A 314 21.46 10.54 17.62
CA ASP A 314 21.59 9.87 18.92
C ASP A 314 20.77 10.52 20.07
N VAL A 315 19.54 10.96 19.79
CA VAL A 315 18.66 11.58 20.78
C VAL A 315 18.02 10.51 21.68
N THR A 316 18.67 10.22 22.80
CA THR A 316 18.19 9.27 23.83
C THR A 316 17.02 9.87 24.64
N MET A 317 15.79 9.38 24.40
CA MET A 317 14.57 9.76 25.14
C MET A 317 14.09 8.69 26.12
N PRO A 318 13.66 9.05 27.33
CA PRO A 318 12.95 8.16 28.25
C PRO A 318 11.66 7.52 27.65
N TRP A 319 11.71 6.22 27.31
CA TRP A 319 10.63 5.32 26.88
C TRP A 319 11.06 3.83 27.00
N THR A 320 10.17 2.94 27.48
CA THR A 320 10.40 1.49 27.60
C THR A 320 9.25 0.70 26.97
N ASP A 321 9.55 -0.26 26.08
CA ASP A 321 8.55 -1.14 25.46
C ASP A 321 8.23 -2.34 26.39
N PRO A 322 7.03 -2.46 26.98
CA PRO A 322 6.66 -3.66 27.73
C PRO A 322 6.47 -4.91 26.84
N SER A 323 6.51 -4.76 25.52
CA SER A 323 6.53 -5.84 24.52
C SER A 323 7.91 -6.07 23.89
N ALA A 324 8.97 -5.38 24.34
CA ALA A 324 10.33 -5.72 23.92
C ALA A 324 10.81 -7.02 24.55
N VAL A 325 11.33 -7.88 23.71
CA VAL A 325 12.15 -9.01 24.13
C VAL A 325 13.58 -8.49 24.29
N ALA A 326 14.24 -8.80 25.41
CA ALA A 326 15.62 -8.39 25.63
C ALA A 326 16.52 -8.88 24.49
N GLY A 327 17.25 -7.96 23.83
CA GLY A 327 18.11 -8.25 22.68
C GLY A 327 17.44 -8.15 21.30
N ALA A 328 16.21 -7.67 21.20
CA ALA A 328 15.57 -7.34 19.92
C ALA A 328 15.73 -5.85 19.56
N ASP A 329 15.98 -5.55 18.28
CA ASP A 329 15.91 -4.19 17.74
C ASP A 329 14.47 -3.80 17.38
N HIS A 330 14.11 -2.55 17.61
CA HIS A 330 12.78 -2.01 17.35
C HIS A 330 12.85 -0.68 16.58
N ALA A 331 12.04 -0.54 15.53
CA ALA A 331 11.94 0.69 14.73
C ALA A 331 10.64 1.45 15.00
N TYR A 332 10.76 2.76 15.27
CA TYR A 332 9.64 3.64 15.57
C TYR A 332 9.58 4.80 14.58
N ARG A 333 8.38 5.07 14.06
CA ARG A 333 8.11 6.26 13.22
C ARG A 333 7.38 7.30 14.06
N ILE A 334 8.01 8.45 14.29
CA ILE A 334 7.48 9.55 15.10
C ILE A 334 6.99 10.66 14.17
N GLY A 335 5.67 10.87 14.10
CA GLY A 335 5.08 11.99 13.36
C GLY A 335 4.95 13.23 14.25
N ALA A 336 5.69 14.30 13.95
CA ALA A 336 5.67 15.56 14.71
C ALA A 336 5.33 16.77 13.83
N HIS A 337 4.58 17.73 14.39
CA HIS A 337 4.27 19.01 13.74
C HIS A 337 5.09 20.17 14.35
N TRP A 338 5.63 21.03 13.48
CA TRP A 338 6.38 22.24 13.84
C TRP A 338 5.78 23.44 13.08
N ASP A 339 5.44 24.51 13.81
CA ASP A 339 4.87 25.77 13.31
C ASP A 339 5.89 26.88 13.01
N GLY A 340 7.19 26.55 13.02
CA GLY A 340 8.30 27.51 12.92
C GLY A 340 8.84 28.06 14.26
N ALA A 341 8.14 27.89 15.39
CA ALA A 341 8.55 28.40 16.70
C ALA A 341 8.55 27.35 17.83
N THR A 342 7.63 26.38 17.82
CA THR A 342 7.49 25.37 18.88
C THR A 342 7.05 24.01 18.34
N PHE A 343 7.47 22.93 19.02
CA PHE A 343 6.89 21.60 18.86
C PHE A 343 5.62 21.50 19.72
N TRP A 344 4.49 21.10 19.13
CA TRP A 344 3.20 21.04 19.84
C TRP A 344 2.58 19.65 19.98
N SER A 345 3.11 18.62 19.31
CA SER A 345 2.87 17.19 19.63
C SER A 345 3.64 16.26 18.70
N ALA A 346 4.04 15.09 19.21
CA ALA A 346 4.10 13.89 18.40
C ALA A 346 2.67 13.31 18.34
N ARG A 347 2.09 13.14 17.14
CA ARG A 347 0.72 12.63 16.97
C ARG A 347 0.65 11.11 16.78
N THR A 348 1.77 10.47 16.48
CA THR A 348 1.83 9.01 16.30
C THR A 348 3.25 8.53 16.58
N VAL A 349 3.39 7.55 17.47
CA VAL A 349 4.56 6.66 17.55
C VAL A 349 4.11 5.32 17.01
N THR A 350 4.42 5.05 15.75
CA THR A 350 4.04 3.79 15.09
C THR A 350 5.23 2.84 15.17
N ARG A 351 5.06 1.67 15.80
CA ARG A 351 6.01 0.56 15.63
C ARG A 351 5.84 0.03 14.21
N GLY A 352 6.75 0.44 13.33
CA GLY A 352 6.73 -0.03 11.94
C GLY A 352 7.21 -1.47 11.90
N ALA A 353 6.38 -2.38 11.37
CA ALA A 353 6.86 -3.70 10.98
C ALA A 353 7.63 -3.56 9.66
N LEU A 354 8.94 -3.29 9.79
CA LEU A 354 9.89 -3.38 8.68
C LEU A 354 9.92 -4.81 8.11
N PRO A 355 10.10 -5.00 6.80
CA PRO A 355 10.77 -6.18 6.27
C PRO A 355 12.28 -6.05 6.54
N VAL A 356 12.62 -6.05 7.83
CA VAL A 356 13.98 -6.23 8.33
C VAL A 356 13.87 -7.29 9.43
N PRO A 357 14.16 -8.57 9.11
CA PRO A 357 14.30 -9.63 10.08
C PRO A 357 15.22 -9.29 11.25
N ARG A 358 15.19 -10.16 12.28
CA ARG A 358 15.97 -10.03 13.52
C ARG A 358 17.45 -9.81 13.20
N GLY A 359 17.99 -8.67 13.63
CA GLY A 359 19.30 -8.22 13.21
C GLY A 359 19.26 -7.58 11.84
N SER A 360 19.45 -6.27 11.78
CA SER A 360 19.28 -5.51 10.53
C SER A 360 20.41 -5.68 9.50
N GLU A 361 21.31 -6.63 9.74
CA GLU A 361 22.63 -6.75 9.13
C GLU A 361 22.99 -8.22 8.98
N GLY A 362 23.59 -8.58 7.85
CA GLY A 362 23.96 -9.96 7.56
C GLY A 362 25.26 -10.11 6.80
N GLU A 363 26.06 -11.08 7.23
CA GLU A 363 27.18 -11.66 6.49
C GLU A 363 26.63 -12.61 5.41
N PHE A 364 27.36 -12.76 4.31
CA PHE A 364 26.91 -13.52 3.15
C PHE A 364 27.43 -14.96 3.18
N VAL A 365 26.54 -15.92 2.92
CA VAL A 365 26.87 -17.32 2.69
C VAL A 365 26.61 -17.65 1.22
N ALA A 366 27.68 -17.94 0.48
CA ALA A 366 27.61 -18.34 -0.92
C ALA A 366 27.14 -19.79 -1.07
N LEU A 367 26.27 -20.06 -2.04
CA LEU A 367 25.75 -21.40 -2.33
C LEU A 367 26.09 -21.86 -3.76
N PRO A 368 26.20 -23.18 -4.01
CA PRO A 368 26.06 -23.73 -5.35
C PRO A 368 24.70 -23.30 -5.95
N PRO A 369 24.66 -22.69 -7.15
CA PRO A 369 23.42 -22.19 -7.74
C PRO A 369 22.36 -23.29 -7.89
N THR A 370 21.21 -23.08 -7.24
CA THR A 370 20.14 -24.09 -7.12
C THR A 370 18.79 -23.56 -7.64
N ARG A 371 18.17 -24.31 -8.56
CA ARG A 371 16.88 -23.95 -9.19
C ARG A 371 15.71 -24.15 -8.23
N VAL A 372 15.16 -23.05 -7.71
CA VAL A 372 14.04 -23.05 -6.74
C VAL A 372 12.69 -22.69 -7.37
N LEU A 373 12.70 -22.01 -8.52
CA LEU A 373 11.50 -21.72 -9.33
C LEU A 373 11.76 -22.06 -10.80
N ASP A 374 10.88 -22.85 -11.43
CA ASP A 374 10.79 -22.96 -12.89
C ASP A 374 9.35 -23.18 -13.31
N THR A 375 8.73 -22.11 -13.83
CA THR A 375 7.34 -22.12 -14.31
C THR A 375 7.10 -23.02 -15.53
N ARG A 376 8.16 -23.48 -16.23
CA ARG A 376 8.01 -24.38 -17.40
C ARG A 376 7.83 -25.82 -16.96
N THR A 377 8.58 -26.25 -15.94
CA THR A 377 8.57 -27.63 -15.42
C THR A 377 7.68 -27.81 -14.20
N GLY A 378 7.29 -26.71 -13.53
CA GLY A 378 6.54 -26.75 -12.28
C GLY A 378 7.42 -26.91 -11.05
N THR A 379 8.66 -26.41 -11.10
CA THR A 379 9.53 -26.36 -9.92
C THR A 379 9.13 -25.17 -9.05
N GLY A 380 8.88 -25.40 -7.77
CA GLY A 380 8.46 -24.38 -6.79
C GLY A 380 7.00 -23.90 -6.92
N VAL A 381 6.39 -23.98 -8.10
CA VAL A 381 5.03 -23.52 -8.41
C VAL A 381 4.33 -24.43 -9.43
N ARG A 382 3.03 -24.23 -9.67
CA ARG A 382 2.31 -24.94 -10.75
C ARG A 382 2.89 -24.56 -12.13
N ALA A 383 3.14 -25.55 -12.98
CA ALA A 383 3.61 -25.34 -14.35
C ALA A 383 2.61 -24.52 -15.21
N GLY A 384 3.14 -23.58 -15.99
CA GLY A 384 2.41 -22.67 -16.87
C GLY A 384 3.05 -21.28 -16.91
N ALA A 385 2.92 -20.57 -18.03
CA ALA A 385 3.41 -19.19 -18.14
C ALA A 385 2.65 -18.27 -17.17
N VAL A 386 3.35 -17.29 -16.60
CA VAL A 386 2.77 -16.25 -15.75
C VAL A 386 2.03 -15.27 -16.65
N GLY A 387 0.77 -14.98 -16.33
CA GLY A 387 -0.13 -14.13 -17.11
C GLY A 387 0.07 -12.63 -16.87
N PRO A 388 -0.69 -11.77 -17.56
CA PRO A 388 -0.59 -10.32 -17.39
C PRO A 388 -1.20 -9.92 -16.05
N SER A 389 -0.57 -8.98 -15.36
CA SER A 389 -0.97 -8.48 -14.05
C SER A 389 -1.15 -9.59 -13.00
N THR A 390 -0.36 -10.67 -13.10
CA THR A 390 -0.39 -11.80 -12.14
C THR A 390 0.96 -12.00 -11.48
N SER A 391 0.96 -12.67 -10.33
CA SER A 391 2.18 -13.03 -9.62
C SER A 391 2.26 -14.53 -9.32
N VAL A 392 3.48 -15.03 -9.21
CA VAL A 392 3.81 -16.33 -8.63
C VAL A 392 4.53 -16.11 -7.31
N ARG A 393 4.13 -16.85 -6.28
CA ARG A 393 4.79 -16.87 -4.97
C ARG A 393 5.48 -18.22 -4.77
N PHE A 394 6.69 -18.22 -4.24
CA PHE A 394 7.44 -19.44 -3.98
C PHE A 394 8.36 -19.28 -2.77
N ASP A 395 8.72 -20.41 -2.17
CA ASP A 395 9.72 -20.50 -1.12
C ASP A 395 11.12 -20.60 -1.77
N PRO A 396 12.00 -19.58 -1.63
CA PRO A 396 13.33 -19.57 -2.21
C PRO A 396 14.34 -20.46 -1.47
N LEU A 397 13.95 -21.06 -0.34
CA LEU A 397 14.73 -22.02 0.44
C LEU A 397 14.29 -23.47 0.18
N ALA A 398 13.21 -23.70 -0.57
CA ALA A 398 12.68 -25.03 -0.84
C ALA A 398 13.70 -25.91 -1.59
N GLY A 399 14.05 -27.06 -1.00
CA GLY A 399 15.05 -27.98 -1.57
C GLY A 399 16.51 -27.54 -1.39
N THR A 400 16.77 -26.52 -0.57
CA THR A 400 18.12 -26.06 -0.20
C THR A 400 18.53 -26.60 1.17
N GLU A 401 19.82 -26.49 1.51
CA GLU A 401 20.36 -26.79 2.84
C GLU A 401 20.36 -25.57 3.79
N VAL A 402 19.67 -24.48 3.42
CA VAL A 402 19.69 -23.21 4.17
C VAL A 402 18.87 -23.30 5.48
N PRO A 403 19.44 -22.94 6.65
CA PRO A 403 18.69 -22.86 7.91
C PRO A 403 17.69 -21.69 7.89
N ARG A 404 16.39 -21.99 7.99
CA ARG A 404 15.29 -20.99 7.84
C ARG A 404 15.32 -19.87 8.89
N ASP A 405 15.68 -20.20 10.11
CA ASP A 405 15.78 -19.26 11.24
C ASP A 405 16.99 -18.31 11.14
N ALA A 406 17.92 -18.60 10.22
CA ALA A 406 19.15 -17.83 10.02
C ALA A 406 19.11 -16.85 8.84
N VAL A 407 18.00 -16.67 8.10
CA VAL A 407 18.00 -15.86 6.86
C VAL A 407 17.49 -14.42 7.07
N LEU A 408 18.32 -13.44 6.75
CA LEU A 408 17.96 -12.03 6.59
C LEU A 408 17.39 -11.74 5.20
N ALA A 409 18.08 -12.22 4.16
CA ALA A 409 17.71 -12.04 2.76
C ALA A 409 18.31 -13.14 1.88
N VAL A 410 17.69 -13.42 0.73
CA VAL A 410 18.18 -14.36 -0.28
C VAL A 410 18.74 -13.63 -1.49
N LEU A 411 19.78 -14.20 -2.08
CA LEU A 411 20.40 -13.75 -3.33
C LEU A 411 19.94 -14.66 -4.48
N LEU A 412 19.10 -14.13 -5.36
CA LEU A 412 18.50 -14.86 -6.47
C LEU A 412 19.01 -14.34 -7.82
N ASN A 413 19.23 -15.24 -8.78
CA ASN A 413 19.25 -14.90 -10.20
C ASN A 413 17.87 -15.18 -10.79
N VAL A 414 17.14 -14.14 -11.16
CA VAL A 414 15.78 -14.25 -11.74
C VAL A 414 15.88 -14.15 -13.25
N THR A 415 15.42 -15.17 -13.97
CA THR A 415 15.43 -15.22 -15.43
C THR A 415 14.01 -15.24 -15.98
N GLY A 416 13.71 -14.30 -16.88
CA GLY A 416 12.52 -14.32 -17.70
C GLY A 416 12.82 -14.89 -19.09
N THR A 417 11.92 -15.69 -19.64
CA THR A 417 12.05 -16.29 -20.97
C THR A 417 10.68 -16.46 -21.63
N GLU A 418 10.66 -16.58 -22.97
CA GLU A 418 9.42 -16.85 -23.74
C GLU A 418 8.33 -15.78 -23.51
N ALA A 419 8.74 -14.53 -23.30
CA ALA A 419 7.84 -13.38 -23.21
C ALA A 419 7.07 -13.18 -24.53
N SER A 420 5.73 -13.11 -24.47
CA SER A 420 4.88 -12.92 -25.65
C SER A 420 4.71 -11.46 -26.07
N THR A 421 5.05 -10.51 -25.19
CA THR A 421 5.10 -9.07 -25.46
C THR A 421 6.20 -8.42 -24.62
N ALA A 422 6.47 -7.14 -24.83
CA ALA A 422 7.32 -6.36 -23.93
C ALA A 422 6.63 -6.23 -22.55
N THR A 423 7.35 -6.60 -21.49
CA THR A 423 6.81 -6.65 -20.12
C THR A 423 7.92 -6.42 -19.11
N HIS A 424 7.56 -6.14 -17.85
CA HIS A 424 8.51 -6.07 -16.76
C HIS A 424 8.12 -7.03 -15.63
N VAL A 425 9.13 -7.56 -14.95
CA VAL A 425 8.99 -8.40 -13.76
C VAL A 425 9.38 -7.58 -12.54
N ARG A 426 8.54 -7.64 -11.50
CA ARG A 426 8.83 -7.07 -10.18
C ARG A 426 9.05 -8.20 -9.19
N ALA A 427 10.04 -8.08 -8.32
CA ALA A 427 10.39 -9.07 -7.32
C ALA A 427 10.35 -8.45 -5.91
N TRP A 428 9.67 -9.08 -4.96
CA TRP A 428 9.50 -8.53 -3.59
C TRP A 428 9.21 -9.63 -2.54
N PRO A 429 9.37 -9.36 -1.24
CA PRO A 429 8.95 -10.27 -0.17
C PRO A 429 7.43 -10.47 -0.18
N SER A 430 6.97 -11.73 -0.14
CA SER A 430 5.53 -12.06 -0.07
C SER A 430 4.84 -11.34 1.10
N GLY A 431 3.62 -10.86 0.89
CA GLY A 431 2.86 -10.14 1.92
C GLY A 431 3.25 -8.67 2.14
N SER A 432 4.28 -8.16 1.46
CA SER A 432 4.54 -6.71 1.40
C SER A 432 3.91 -6.07 0.15
N GLU A 433 3.75 -4.74 0.19
CA GLU A 433 3.19 -3.96 -0.93
C GLU A 433 3.99 -4.20 -2.21
N LEU A 434 3.28 -4.39 -3.33
CA LEU A 434 3.88 -4.59 -4.64
C LEU A 434 4.69 -3.34 -5.04
N PRO A 435 6.03 -3.42 -5.22
CA PRO A 435 6.85 -2.25 -5.49
C PRO A 435 6.52 -1.63 -6.85
N THR A 436 6.79 -0.33 -7.00
CA THR A 436 6.63 0.42 -8.27
C THR A 436 7.83 0.26 -9.22
N THR A 437 8.79 -0.59 -8.86
CA THR A 437 10.10 -0.73 -9.49
C THR A 437 10.26 -2.08 -10.20
N SER A 438 10.80 -2.07 -11.42
CA SER A 438 11.05 -3.28 -12.23
C SER A 438 12.40 -3.91 -11.87
N SER A 439 12.39 -5.18 -11.49
CA SER A 439 13.62 -5.97 -11.29
C SER A 439 14.19 -6.49 -12.62
N LEU A 440 13.35 -6.72 -13.62
CA LEU A 440 13.76 -7.28 -14.92
C LEU A 440 12.83 -6.75 -16.02
N ASN A 441 13.37 -6.45 -17.20
CA ASN A 441 12.61 -5.97 -18.35
C ASN A 441 12.79 -6.94 -19.52
N LEU A 442 11.68 -7.41 -20.08
CA LEU A 442 11.62 -8.51 -21.05
C LEU A 442 11.02 -8.05 -22.38
N VAL A 443 11.49 -8.67 -23.46
CA VAL A 443 10.98 -8.48 -24.82
C VAL A 443 10.90 -9.83 -25.54
N PRO A 444 10.01 -10.00 -26.54
CA PRO A 444 9.88 -11.26 -27.26
C PRO A 444 11.19 -11.72 -27.91
N GLY A 445 11.43 -13.03 -27.89
CA GLY A 445 12.62 -13.66 -28.48
C GLY A 445 13.92 -13.44 -27.70
N ARG A 446 13.90 -12.88 -26.48
CA ARG A 446 15.09 -12.77 -25.61
C ARG A 446 14.81 -13.29 -24.21
N SER A 447 15.54 -14.32 -23.79
CA SER A 447 15.65 -14.70 -22.37
C SER A 447 16.63 -13.75 -21.68
N ARG A 448 16.33 -13.29 -20.46
CA ARG A 448 17.18 -12.35 -19.72
C ARG A 448 17.22 -12.68 -18.22
N PRO A 449 18.42 -12.80 -17.62
CA PRO A 449 18.62 -12.80 -16.18
C PRO A 449 18.73 -11.37 -15.63
N ASN A 450 18.43 -11.18 -14.34
CA ASN A 450 19.01 -10.15 -13.49
C ASN A 450 19.13 -10.71 -12.06
N GLN A 451 20.13 -10.23 -11.31
CA GLN A 451 20.33 -10.61 -9.91
C GLN A 451 19.46 -9.74 -9.00
N VAL A 452 18.87 -10.32 -7.95
CA VAL A 452 18.07 -9.61 -6.95
C VAL A 452 18.43 -10.06 -5.53
N ILE A 453 18.36 -9.14 -4.58
CA ILE A 453 18.47 -9.42 -3.14
C ILE A 453 17.12 -9.10 -2.51
N LEU A 454 16.51 -10.07 -1.82
CA LEU A 454 15.18 -9.93 -1.23
C LEU A 454 15.15 -10.46 0.20
N PRO A 455 14.63 -9.70 1.18
CA PRO A 455 14.16 -10.27 2.43
C PRO A 455 13.12 -11.37 2.18
N LEU A 456 13.00 -12.30 3.12
CA LEU A 456 11.90 -13.25 3.12
C LEU A 456 10.60 -12.56 3.58
N GLY A 457 9.50 -12.90 2.93
CA GLY A 457 8.18 -12.38 3.26
C GLY A 457 7.38 -13.32 4.16
N GLU A 458 6.06 -13.18 4.12
CA GLU A 458 5.13 -14.11 4.76
C GLU A 458 5.39 -15.56 4.32
N HIS A 459 5.40 -16.48 5.29
CA HIS A 459 5.66 -17.92 5.09
C HIS A 459 7.01 -18.23 4.42
N ASP A 460 8.04 -17.43 4.69
CA ASP A 460 9.38 -17.48 4.05
C ASP A 460 9.36 -17.22 2.53
N GLN A 461 8.28 -16.69 1.95
CA GLN A 461 8.12 -16.61 0.49
C GLN A 461 8.58 -15.28 -0.12
N VAL A 462 8.97 -15.36 -1.39
CA VAL A 462 9.12 -14.22 -2.30
C VAL A 462 8.11 -14.31 -3.44
N ALA A 463 7.80 -13.17 -4.05
CA ALA A 463 6.84 -13.06 -5.14
C ALA A 463 7.49 -12.44 -6.39
N LEU A 464 7.11 -12.95 -7.56
CA LEU A 464 7.43 -12.36 -8.87
C LEU A 464 6.14 -12.03 -9.62
N PHE A 465 6.00 -10.79 -10.06
CA PHE A 465 4.85 -10.26 -10.80
C PHE A 465 5.22 -10.05 -12.25
N ASN A 466 4.40 -10.52 -13.18
CA ASN A 466 4.48 -10.15 -14.60
C ASN A 466 3.41 -9.11 -14.93
N ASP A 467 3.83 -8.01 -15.53
CA ASP A 467 2.95 -6.89 -15.86
C ASP A 467 2.02 -7.16 -17.05
N SER A 468 2.61 -7.51 -18.19
CA SER A 468 1.95 -7.53 -19.49
C SER A 468 2.21 -8.84 -20.25
N GLY A 469 1.27 -9.25 -21.10
CA GLY A 469 1.30 -10.52 -21.83
C GLY A 469 1.59 -11.74 -20.96
N THR A 470 2.35 -12.69 -21.48
CA THR A 470 2.74 -13.92 -20.77
C THR A 470 4.24 -14.10 -20.80
N THR A 471 4.84 -14.64 -19.74
CA THR A 471 6.25 -15.03 -19.72
C THR A 471 6.47 -16.25 -18.83
N HIS A 472 7.50 -17.03 -19.13
CA HIS A 472 8.05 -17.99 -18.18
C HIS A 472 9.07 -17.30 -17.27
N LEU A 473 8.97 -17.58 -15.97
CA LEU A 473 9.89 -17.13 -14.92
C LEU A 473 10.62 -18.32 -14.30
N LEU A 474 11.90 -18.11 -14.05
CA LEU A 474 12.86 -19.00 -13.42
C LEU A 474 13.55 -18.23 -12.29
N ALA A 475 13.88 -18.88 -11.18
CA ALA A 475 14.74 -18.31 -10.15
C ALA A 475 15.72 -19.36 -9.60
N ASP A 476 16.99 -18.95 -9.51
CA ASP A 476 18.09 -19.73 -8.96
C ASP A 476 18.64 -19.04 -7.72
N VAL A 477 18.66 -19.73 -6.58
CA VAL A 477 19.31 -19.21 -5.36
C VAL A 477 20.82 -19.45 -5.42
N GLN A 478 21.58 -18.39 -5.16
CA GLN A 478 23.06 -18.39 -5.25
C GLN A 478 23.73 -18.08 -3.89
N GLY A 479 22.94 -17.74 -2.87
CA GLY A 479 23.41 -17.45 -1.54
C GLY A 479 22.33 -16.80 -0.67
N TYR A 480 22.67 -16.54 0.57
CA TYR A 480 21.80 -15.88 1.54
C TYR A 480 22.62 -15.03 2.51
N PHE A 481 21.97 -14.06 3.14
CA PHE A 481 22.55 -13.24 4.18
C PHE A 481 22.06 -13.74 5.55
N LEU A 482 22.98 -13.87 6.51
CA LEU A 482 22.65 -14.31 7.85
C LEU A 482 21.84 -13.24 8.60
N SER A 483 20.83 -13.65 9.36
CA SER A 483 20.19 -12.80 10.37
C SER A 483 21.16 -12.61 11.55
N SER A 484 21.14 -11.49 12.28
CA SER A 484 22.02 -11.36 13.46
C SER A 484 21.56 -12.24 14.64
N SER A 485 20.43 -12.93 14.52
CA SER A 485 20.02 -14.02 15.41
C SER A 485 20.56 -15.40 14.99
N SER A 486 21.27 -15.49 13.86
CA SER A 486 21.97 -16.71 13.43
C SER A 486 23.05 -17.10 14.42
N THR A 487 23.22 -18.41 14.62
CA THR A 487 24.37 -19.02 15.32
C THR A 487 25.38 -19.66 14.36
N SER A 488 25.11 -19.65 13.04
CA SER A 488 26.08 -20.05 12.02
C SER A 488 27.21 -19.02 11.95
N THR A 489 28.44 -19.52 11.81
CA THR A 489 29.67 -18.75 11.59
C THR A 489 30.19 -18.91 10.17
N ASP A 490 29.34 -19.32 9.22
CA ASP A 490 29.71 -19.64 7.83
C ASP A 490 29.61 -18.41 6.91
N GLY A 491 29.17 -17.26 7.45
CA GLY A 491 29.00 -16.00 6.73
C GLY A 491 30.30 -15.22 6.61
N GLY A 492 30.51 -14.62 5.44
CA GLY A 492 31.61 -13.69 5.20
C GLY A 492 31.15 -12.25 5.03
N GLY A 493 31.99 -11.30 5.45
CA GLY A 493 31.78 -9.88 5.22
C GLY A 493 32.15 -9.48 3.78
N TYR A 494 31.55 -8.39 3.30
CA TYR A 494 31.78 -7.84 1.96
C TYR A 494 32.90 -6.81 1.93
N HIS A 495 33.71 -6.85 0.88
CA HIS A 495 34.86 -5.99 0.64
C HIS A 495 34.73 -5.35 -0.75
N PRO A 496 34.18 -4.13 -0.85
CA PRO A 496 34.12 -3.41 -2.12
C PRO A 496 35.53 -2.99 -2.56
N ILE A 497 35.76 -2.95 -3.88
CA ILE A 497 37.00 -2.45 -4.48
C ILE A 497 36.68 -1.48 -5.61
N ASP A 498 37.63 -0.63 -5.97
CA ASP A 498 37.59 0.06 -7.27
C ASP A 498 37.45 -0.99 -8.38
N PRO A 499 36.47 -0.91 -9.30
CA PRO A 499 36.23 -1.99 -10.24
C PRO A 499 37.43 -2.36 -11.14
N VAL A 500 37.91 -3.59 -11.02
CA VAL A 500 39.09 -4.11 -11.76
C VAL A 500 38.70 -5.15 -12.80
N ARG A 501 39.08 -4.92 -14.05
CA ARG A 501 38.99 -5.95 -15.10
C ARG A 501 39.97 -7.10 -14.86
N ALA A 502 39.45 -8.27 -14.53
CA ALA A 502 40.20 -9.51 -14.34
C ALA A 502 40.39 -10.29 -15.66
N LEU A 503 39.44 -10.19 -16.59
CA LEU A 503 39.52 -10.82 -17.93
C LEU A 503 39.10 -9.84 -19.02
N ASP A 504 39.85 -9.77 -20.13
CA ASP A 504 39.39 -9.23 -21.41
C ASP A 504 39.91 -10.10 -22.56
N THR A 505 39.06 -10.98 -23.08
CA THR A 505 39.41 -11.91 -24.17
C THR A 505 39.69 -11.22 -25.51
N ARG A 506 39.39 -9.92 -25.65
CA ARG A 506 39.72 -9.13 -26.85
C ARG A 506 41.17 -8.68 -26.87
N THR A 507 41.82 -8.60 -25.70
CA THR A 507 43.15 -7.97 -25.54
C THR A 507 44.16 -8.83 -24.77
N ALA A 508 43.84 -10.10 -24.49
CA ALA A 508 44.60 -11.00 -23.60
C ALA A 508 44.88 -10.39 -22.22
N ARG A 509 43.93 -9.62 -21.67
CA ARG A 509 44.01 -9.21 -20.26
C ARG A 509 43.58 -10.37 -19.37
N GLY A 510 44.41 -10.72 -18.40
CA GLY A 510 44.18 -11.83 -17.48
C GLY A 510 44.81 -13.13 -17.96
N THR A 511 44.18 -14.27 -17.62
CA THR A 511 44.62 -15.63 -17.99
C THR A 511 43.95 -16.20 -19.23
N GLY A 512 43.00 -15.49 -19.82
CA GLY A 512 42.31 -15.94 -21.03
C GLY A 512 43.10 -15.69 -22.32
N PRO A 513 42.73 -16.35 -23.42
CA PRO A 513 43.34 -16.11 -24.73
C PRO A 513 43.00 -14.70 -25.26
N ALA A 514 43.84 -14.16 -26.16
CA ALA A 514 43.47 -13.07 -27.07
C ALA A 514 42.57 -13.60 -28.20
N ALA A 515 41.47 -14.27 -27.85
CA ALA A 515 40.52 -14.84 -28.78
C ALA A 515 39.16 -15.00 -28.10
N ALA A 516 38.10 -14.92 -28.90
CA ALA A 516 36.75 -15.28 -28.48
C ALA A 516 36.71 -16.75 -28.03
N LEU A 517 36.01 -17.03 -26.92
CA LEU A 517 35.82 -18.38 -26.40
C LEU A 517 34.95 -19.18 -27.37
N ARG A 518 35.34 -20.40 -27.72
CA ARG A 518 34.54 -21.31 -28.57
C ARG A 518 33.32 -21.84 -27.82
N ALA A 519 32.45 -22.52 -28.55
CA ALA A 519 31.37 -23.32 -27.97
C ALA A 519 31.94 -24.29 -26.92
N ASP A 520 31.31 -24.31 -25.74
CA ASP A 520 31.70 -25.11 -24.58
C ASP A 520 33.11 -24.85 -24.01
N GLU A 521 33.82 -23.83 -24.50
CA GLU A 521 35.13 -23.44 -23.96
C GLU A 521 34.98 -22.83 -22.56
N VAL A 522 35.78 -23.31 -21.62
CA VAL A 522 35.81 -22.86 -20.22
C VAL A 522 37.11 -22.12 -19.96
N VAL A 523 37.02 -20.86 -19.55
CA VAL A 523 38.16 -20.06 -19.11
C VAL A 523 38.21 -20.02 -17.59
N TRP A 524 39.41 -20.21 -17.02
CA TRP A 524 39.68 -19.95 -15.61
C TRP A 524 40.11 -18.49 -15.43
N VAL A 525 39.47 -17.78 -14.51
CA VAL A 525 39.73 -16.36 -14.19
C VAL A 525 40.18 -16.28 -12.73
N PRO A 526 41.49 -16.16 -12.45
CA PRO A 526 41.97 -15.87 -11.11
C PRO A 526 41.63 -14.41 -10.78
N VAL A 527 41.17 -14.18 -9.56
CA VAL A 527 40.91 -12.84 -9.05
C VAL A 527 42.13 -12.40 -8.23
N THR A 528 42.64 -11.21 -8.54
CA THR A 528 43.73 -10.59 -7.78
C THR A 528 43.12 -9.53 -6.88
N LEU A 529 43.20 -9.74 -5.57
CA LEU A 529 42.69 -8.80 -4.57
C LEU A 529 43.75 -7.78 -4.16
N PRO A 530 43.35 -6.56 -3.73
CA PRO A 530 44.30 -5.49 -3.41
C PRO A 530 45.26 -5.80 -2.25
N ASP A 531 44.82 -6.57 -1.26
CA ASP A 531 45.57 -6.87 -0.04
C ASP A 531 46.29 -8.24 -0.08
N GLY A 532 45.73 -9.23 -0.79
CA GLY A 532 46.32 -10.55 -1.01
C GLY A 532 46.37 -11.44 0.25
N THR A 533 45.63 -11.08 1.30
CA THR A 533 45.76 -11.63 2.66
C THR A 533 44.51 -12.34 3.21
N GLY A 534 43.38 -12.33 2.49
CA GLY A 534 42.14 -12.96 2.93
C GLY A 534 41.81 -14.29 2.24
N THR A 535 41.15 -15.20 2.97
CA THR A 535 40.40 -16.30 2.39
C THR A 535 39.04 -15.78 1.89
N VAL A 536 38.96 -15.66 0.57
CA VAL A 536 37.77 -15.36 -0.22
C VAL A 536 36.83 -16.57 -0.26
N SER A 537 35.54 -16.36 -0.03
CA SER A 537 34.46 -17.34 -0.27
C SER A 537 33.77 -17.13 -1.63
N ALA A 538 33.52 -15.88 -2.01
CA ALA A 538 32.89 -15.49 -3.26
C ALA A 538 33.45 -14.16 -3.82
N VAL A 539 33.28 -13.96 -5.12
CA VAL A 539 33.63 -12.71 -5.81
C VAL A 539 32.40 -12.10 -6.47
N ASP A 540 32.34 -10.78 -6.48
CA ASP A 540 31.23 -10.02 -7.01
C ASP A 540 31.65 -9.38 -8.34
N VAL A 541 31.02 -9.80 -9.43
CA VAL A 541 31.50 -9.52 -10.79
C VAL A 541 30.41 -9.06 -11.73
N ASN A 542 30.77 -8.19 -12.68
CA ASN A 542 30.00 -7.97 -13.89
C ASN A 542 30.54 -8.87 -15.01
N LEU A 543 29.67 -9.70 -15.58
CA LEU A 543 29.99 -10.58 -16.71
C LEU A 543 29.47 -9.94 -17.99
N THR A 544 30.37 -9.42 -18.82
CA THR A 544 30.00 -8.79 -20.10
C THR A 544 30.35 -9.70 -21.28
N VAL A 545 29.35 -9.94 -22.13
CA VAL A 545 29.46 -10.61 -23.41
C VAL A 545 29.52 -9.56 -24.51
N THR A 546 30.39 -9.74 -25.49
CA THR A 546 30.45 -8.87 -26.67
C THR A 546 30.85 -9.65 -27.92
N GLU A 547 30.41 -9.17 -29.08
CA GLU A 547 30.62 -9.82 -30.39
C GLU A 547 30.24 -11.33 -30.45
N PRO A 548 29.11 -11.79 -29.87
CA PRO A 548 28.70 -13.20 -29.95
C PRO A 548 28.29 -13.57 -31.38
N GLY A 549 28.85 -14.67 -31.90
CA GLY A 549 28.54 -15.17 -33.25
C GLY A 549 27.19 -15.89 -33.38
N THR A 550 26.64 -16.38 -32.27
CA THR A 550 25.29 -16.96 -32.19
C THR A 550 24.61 -16.53 -30.89
N GLU A 551 23.31 -16.81 -30.74
CA GLU A 551 22.70 -16.81 -29.41
C GLU A 551 23.35 -17.84 -28.47
N GLY A 552 23.20 -17.60 -27.17
CA GLY A 552 23.74 -18.44 -26.11
C GLY A 552 23.63 -17.80 -24.73
N HIS A 553 24.36 -18.37 -23.77
CA HIS A 553 24.53 -17.78 -22.45
C HIS A 553 25.90 -18.12 -21.86
N LEU A 554 26.32 -17.35 -20.85
CA LEU A 554 27.43 -17.70 -19.97
C LEU A 554 26.94 -18.46 -18.74
N ILE A 555 27.76 -19.39 -18.27
CA ILE A 555 27.67 -19.99 -16.93
C ILE A 555 28.94 -19.63 -16.18
N ALA A 556 28.81 -19.10 -14.96
CA ALA A 556 29.91 -18.81 -14.06
C ALA A 556 29.76 -19.60 -12.75
N TRP A 557 30.86 -20.19 -12.27
CA TRP A 557 30.90 -20.96 -11.02
C TRP A 557 32.32 -21.01 -10.46
N SER A 558 32.50 -21.65 -9.30
CA SER A 558 33.81 -21.80 -8.65
C SER A 558 34.86 -22.56 -9.47
N GLY A 559 34.49 -23.20 -10.58
CA GLY A 559 35.39 -24.06 -11.35
C GLY A 559 35.77 -25.37 -10.65
N ALA A 560 35.13 -25.68 -9.52
CA ALA A 560 35.13 -26.99 -8.88
C ALA A 560 33.84 -27.74 -9.25
N GLY A 561 33.95 -29.07 -9.44
CA GLY A 561 32.81 -29.89 -9.88
C GLY A 561 32.32 -29.58 -11.31
N ALA A 562 31.13 -30.06 -11.62
CA ALA A 562 30.46 -29.77 -12.89
C ALA A 562 29.89 -28.34 -12.92
N ALA A 563 29.77 -27.77 -14.11
CA ALA A 563 29.11 -26.46 -14.28
C ALA A 563 27.61 -26.57 -13.90
N PRO A 564 27.06 -25.59 -13.14
CA PRO A 564 25.64 -25.58 -12.76
C PRO A 564 24.74 -25.32 -13.97
N GLY A 565 23.45 -25.67 -13.85
CA GLY A 565 22.44 -25.43 -14.90
C GLY A 565 21.90 -23.99 -14.98
N VAL A 566 22.65 -23.02 -14.46
CA VAL A 566 22.20 -21.64 -14.21
C VAL A 566 22.89 -20.67 -15.18
N SER A 567 22.12 -19.87 -15.90
CA SER A 567 22.62 -18.90 -16.87
C SER A 567 22.84 -17.53 -16.22
N ASN A 568 24.08 -17.05 -16.25
CA ASN A 568 24.45 -15.76 -15.66
C ASN A 568 24.29 -14.59 -16.63
N ALA A 569 24.53 -14.76 -17.93
CA ALA A 569 24.33 -13.70 -18.92
C ALA A 569 23.84 -14.31 -20.23
N ASN A 570 22.66 -13.90 -20.71
CA ASN A 570 22.01 -14.46 -21.90
C ASN A 570 22.07 -13.44 -23.04
N PHE A 571 22.36 -13.90 -24.25
CA PHE A 571 22.68 -13.02 -25.38
C PHE A 571 22.20 -13.59 -26.72
N VAL A 572 21.90 -12.69 -27.65
CA VAL A 572 21.68 -13.00 -29.08
C VAL A 572 22.89 -12.57 -29.92
N ALA A 573 22.99 -13.07 -31.15
CA ALA A 573 24.10 -12.75 -32.05
C ALA A 573 24.30 -11.23 -32.23
N GLY A 574 25.56 -10.77 -32.17
CA GLY A 574 25.94 -9.36 -32.27
C GLY A 574 25.61 -8.48 -31.04
N GLN A 575 24.96 -9.01 -29.99
CA GLN A 575 24.63 -8.22 -28.80
C GLN A 575 25.86 -7.99 -27.89
N THR A 576 26.01 -6.79 -27.37
CA THR A 576 26.83 -6.54 -26.17
C THR A 576 25.91 -6.40 -24.98
N ILE A 577 26.05 -7.26 -23.98
CA ILE A 577 25.21 -7.28 -22.77
C ILE A 577 26.06 -7.64 -21.55
N ALA A 578 25.76 -7.03 -20.42
CA ALA A 578 26.34 -7.37 -19.14
C ALA A 578 25.25 -7.83 -18.16
N ASN A 579 25.60 -8.71 -17.25
CA ASN A 579 24.80 -9.01 -16.06
C ASN A 579 25.71 -9.22 -14.86
N HIS A 580 25.24 -8.73 -13.71
CA HIS A 580 25.87 -8.89 -12.42
C HIS A 580 25.77 -10.34 -11.94
N SER A 581 26.80 -10.83 -11.25
CA SER A 581 26.81 -12.16 -10.65
C SER A 581 27.76 -12.21 -9.47
N THR A 582 27.26 -12.69 -8.34
CA THR A 582 28.09 -13.10 -7.20
C THR A 582 28.39 -14.58 -7.35
N VAL A 583 29.67 -14.97 -7.37
CA VAL A 583 30.10 -16.31 -7.74
C VAL A 583 31.05 -16.88 -6.68
N PRO A 584 30.77 -18.06 -6.09
CA PRO A 584 31.70 -18.70 -5.15
C PRO A 584 33.02 -19.03 -5.84
N VAL A 585 34.15 -18.93 -5.14
CA VAL A 585 35.48 -19.19 -5.72
C VAL A 585 35.97 -20.62 -5.45
N SER A 586 36.99 -21.06 -6.20
CA SER A 586 37.90 -22.11 -5.74
C SER A 586 39.36 -21.66 -5.84
N TYR A 587 40.25 -22.38 -5.14
CA TYR A 587 41.67 -22.05 -5.10
C TYR A 587 42.48 -22.92 -6.05
N ARG A 588 43.16 -22.29 -7.01
CA ARG A 588 44.10 -22.97 -7.91
C ARG A 588 45.50 -22.41 -7.69
N ALA A 589 46.43 -23.27 -7.26
CA ALA A 589 47.79 -22.87 -6.87
C ALA A 589 47.83 -21.66 -5.90
N GLY A 590 46.96 -21.70 -4.88
CA GLY A 590 46.85 -20.66 -3.85
C GLY A 590 46.12 -19.38 -4.27
N ARG A 591 45.59 -19.28 -5.49
CA ARG A 591 44.84 -18.09 -5.95
C ARG A 591 43.33 -18.37 -6.03
N PRO A 592 42.47 -17.51 -5.48
CA PRO A 592 41.03 -17.59 -5.69
C PRO A 592 40.69 -17.29 -7.16
N GLY A 593 39.59 -17.85 -7.64
CA GLY A 593 39.08 -17.56 -8.97
C GLY A 593 37.79 -18.30 -9.30
N ILE A 594 37.29 -18.02 -10.50
CA ILE A 594 36.06 -18.57 -11.04
C ILE A 594 36.31 -19.20 -12.42
N ALA A 595 35.44 -20.13 -12.81
CA ALA A 595 35.34 -20.61 -14.19
C ALA A 595 34.16 -19.94 -14.90
N VAL A 596 34.36 -19.58 -16.16
CA VAL A 596 33.30 -19.07 -17.04
C VAL A 596 33.24 -19.93 -18.31
N ARG A 597 32.06 -20.44 -18.66
CA ARG A 597 31.81 -21.25 -19.86
C ARG A 597 30.95 -20.48 -20.86
N ASN A 598 31.32 -20.54 -22.13
CA ASN A 598 30.45 -20.14 -23.23
C ASN A 598 29.53 -21.31 -23.64
N VAL A 599 28.21 -21.12 -23.54
CA VAL A 599 27.17 -22.12 -23.93
C VAL A 599 26.44 -21.68 -25.21
N ALA A 600 27.08 -20.87 -26.05
CA ALA A 600 26.69 -20.62 -27.43
C ALA A 600 27.23 -21.72 -28.36
N ARG A 601 26.60 -21.91 -29.53
CA ARG A 601 27.15 -22.76 -30.61
C ARG A 601 28.29 -22.06 -31.38
N GLY A 602 28.32 -20.73 -31.33
CA GLY A 602 29.38 -19.89 -31.90
C GLY A 602 30.41 -19.45 -30.86
N THR A 603 31.34 -18.62 -31.32
CA THR A 603 32.32 -17.95 -30.47
C THR A 603 31.76 -16.68 -29.83
N THR A 604 32.25 -16.27 -28.66
CA THR A 604 31.98 -14.92 -28.12
C THR A 604 33.16 -14.37 -27.34
N HIS A 605 33.33 -13.04 -27.33
CA HIS A 605 34.21 -12.40 -26.37
C HIS A 605 33.51 -12.28 -25.00
N VAL A 606 34.30 -12.52 -23.96
CA VAL A 606 33.93 -12.39 -22.55
C VAL A 606 34.89 -11.41 -21.87
N ILE A 607 34.31 -10.58 -21.00
CA ILE A 607 34.96 -9.63 -20.11
C ILE A 607 34.45 -9.92 -18.70
N VAL A 608 35.34 -9.90 -17.71
CA VAL A 608 35.00 -10.04 -16.28
C VAL A 608 35.58 -8.85 -15.52
N ASP A 609 34.70 -8.01 -15.00
CA ASP A 609 35.01 -6.84 -14.18
C ASP A 609 34.61 -7.13 -12.72
N VAL A 610 35.57 -7.13 -11.79
CA VAL A 610 35.35 -7.44 -10.35
C VAL A 610 35.02 -6.14 -9.61
N GLN A 611 33.93 -6.13 -8.86
CA GLN A 611 33.42 -4.97 -8.08
C GLN A 611 33.69 -5.11 -6.58
N GLY A 612 33.80 -6.35 -6.09
CA GLY A 612 34.08 -6.66 -4.70
C GLY A 612 34.23 -8.15 -4.48
N TRP A 613 34.33 -8.54 -3.23
CA TRP A 613 34.48 -9.94 -2.81
C TRP A 613 33.94 -10.14 -1.39
N TYR A 614 33.70 -11.40 -1.04
CA TYR A 614 33.31 -11.81 0.30
C TYR A 614 34.42 -12.66 0.92
N ASP A 615 34.74 -12.40 2.18
CA ASP A 615 35.63 -13.26 2.96
C ASP A 615 34.90 -14.56 3.41
N ASP A 616 35.53 -15.36 4.26
CA ASP A 616 35.00 -16.61 4.83
C ASP A 616 34.65 -16.49 6.33
N GLY A 617 34.42 -15.27 6.82
CA GLY A 617 34.18 -14.98 8.23
C GLY A 617 35.46 -14.88 9.08
N SER A 618 36.65 -15.13 8.50
CA SER A 618 37.93 -15.01 9.23
C SER A 618 38.38 -13.56 9.50
N ARG A 619 37.72 -12.57 8.89
CA ARG A 619 38.11 -11.17 8.93
C ARG A 619 37.19 -10.33 9.82
N THR A 620 37.74 -9.28 10.41
CA THR A 620 37.02 -8.35 11.29
C THR A 620 36.68 -7.01 10.62
N ASP A 621 37.10 -6.81 9.37
CA ASP A 621 36.91 -5.59 8.56
C ASP A 621 35.91 -5.77 7.42
N GLY A 622 35.27 -6.94 7.32
CA GLY A 622 34.26 -7.22 6.30
C GLY A 622 32.91 -6.58 6.62
N LEU A 623 32.34 -5.89 5.63
CA LEU A 623 31.10 -5.12 5.76
C LEU A 623 29.86 -6.03 5.76
N ARG A 624 28.79 -5.61 6.44
CA ARG A 624 27.53 -6.38 6.54
C ARG A 624 26.45 -5.80 5.64
N PHE A 625 25.71 -6.66 4.97
CA PHE A 625 24.60 -6.22 4.12
C PHE A 625 23.37 -5.86 4.95
N ARG A 626 22.73 -4.74 4.59
CA ARG A 626 21.42 -4.34 5.11
C ARG A 626 20.43 -4.12 3.96
N PRO A 627 19.36 -4.93 3.86
CA PRO A 627 18.28 -4.67 2.91
C PRO A 627 17.50 -3.42 3.32
N VAL A 628 16.94 -2.73 2.34
CA VAL A 628 15.89 -1.70 2.53
C VAL A 628 14.68 -2.03 1.68
N THR A 629 13.52 -1.46 2.01
CA THR A 629 12.38 -1.47 1.09
C THR A 629 12.80 -0.81 -0.22
N THR A 630 12.61 -1.51 -1.35
CA THR A 630 13.01 -1.00 -2.66
C THR A 630 12.35 0.33 -2.95
N THR A 631 13.15 1.34 -3.23
CA THR A 631 12.68 2.70 -3.51
C THR A 631 13.37 3.23 -4.75
N ARG A 632 12.59 3.86 -5.65
CA ARG A 632 13.19 4.62 -6.75
C ARG A 632 13.83 5.88 -6.17
N ILE A 633 15.15 5.92 -6.19
CA ILE A 633 15.91 7.12 -5.80
C ILE A 633 16.11 8.06 -6.99
N HIS A 634 15.97 7.54 -8.22
CA HIS A 634 16.12 8.36 -9.40
C HIS A 634 15.32 7.90 -10.64
N ASP A 635 14.67 8.84 -11.34
CA ASP A 635 14.09 8.63 -12.67
C ASP A 635 14.39 9.82 -13.60
N THR A 636 15.30 9.63 -14.56
CA THR A 636 15.61 10.67 -15.56
C THR A 636 14.43 11.02 -16.48
N ARG A 637 13.41 10.15 -16.57
CA ARG A 637 12.22 10.40 -17.41
C ARG A 637 11.31 11.46 -16.76
N GLU A 638 11.35 11.59 -15.44
CA GLU A 638 10.52 12.49 -14.65
C GLU A 638 11.11 13.92 -14.62
N GLY A 639 11.21 14.53 -15.80
CA GLY A 639 11.52 15.95 -15.96
C GLY A 639 13.00 16.34 -15.95
N VAL A 640 13.93 15.44 -15.63
CA VAL A 640 15.37 15.75 -15.64
C VAL A 640 16.00 15.61 -17.04
N GLY A 641 15.48 14.71 -17.87
CA GLY A 641 16.01 14.49 -19.21
C GLY A 641 17.32 13.69 -19.20
N ARG A 642 18.29 14.06 -20.04
CA ARG A 642 19.57 13.34 -20.11
C ARG A 642 20.35 13.49 -18.78
N PRO A 643 20.84 12.40 -18.15
CA PRO A 643 21.74 12.52 -17.02
C PRO A 643 23.03 13.25 -17.44
N PRO A 644 23.46 14.31 -16.72
CA PRO A 644 24.77 14.93 -16.91
C PRO A 644 25.92 13.92 -16.84
N VAL A 645 27.07 14.24 -17.46
CA VAL A 645 28.25 13.39 -17.35
C VAL A 645 28.81 13.48 -15.94
N GLY A 646 28.85 12.35 -15.22
CA GLY A 646 29.26 12.33 -13.81
C GLY A 646 28.22 12.96 -12.89
N TRP A 647 26.94 12.68 -13.16
CA TRP A 647 25.87 13.23 -12.35
C TRP A 647 25.77 12.50 -11.02
N GLU A 648 25.90 13.26 -9.94
CA GLU A 648 25.78 12.78 -8.57
C GLU A 648 24.30 12.72 -8.15
N ILE A 649 23.86 11.52 -7.78
CA ILE A 649 22.52 11.18 -7.31
C ILE A 649 22.62 10.97 -5.80
N PRO A 650 21.91 11.74 -4.95
CA PRO A 650 21.92 11.52 -3.51
C PRO A 650 21.23 10.19 -3.15
N VAL A 651 21.89 9.38 -2.32
CA VAL A 651 21.35 8.11 -1.83
C VAL A 651 21.00 8.25 -0.35
N THR A 652 19.77 7.85 0.02
CA THR A 652 19.36 7.81 1.43
C THR A 652 19.78 6.49 2.06
N ALA A 653 20.84 6.54 2.87
CA ALA A 653 21.35 5.43 3.68
C ALA A 653 21.93 5.96 5.01
N ARG A 654 22.50 5.07 5.85
CA ARG A 654 23.22 5.50 7.04
C ARG A 654 24.45 6.36 6.68
N PRO A 655 24.93 7.23 7.60
CA PRO A 655 26.15 8.02 7.41
C PRO A 655 27.44 7.23 7.17
N ASP A 656 27.49 5.97 7.61
CA ASP A 656 28.62 5.03 7.53
C ASP A 656 28.49 4.01 6.38
N ALA A 657 27.48 4.13 5.51
CA ALA A 657 27.31 3.26 4.36
C ALA A 657 28.49 3.38 3.37
N VAL A 658 29.28 2.32 3.24
CA VAL A 658 30.50 2.26 2.41
C VAL A 658 30.19 1.85 0.96
N ALA A 659 29.12 1.08 0.72
CA ALA A 659 28.65 0.74 -0.62
C ALA A 659 27.12 0.57 -0.68
N HIS A 660 26.52 0.91 -1.82
CA HIS A 660 25.09 0.76 -2.09
C HIS A 660 24.83 -0.37 -3.08
N VAL A 661 23.78 -1.15 -2.83
CA VAL A 661 23.21 -2.09 -3.78
C VAL A 661 22.05 -1.42 -4.48
N VAL A 662 22.16 -1.27 -5.80
CA VAL A 662 21.17 -0.59 -6.65
C VAL A 662 20.82 -1.46 -7.85
N ASN A 663 19.59 -1.35 -8.34
CA ASN A 663 19.22 -1.78 -9.68
C ASN A 663 19.22 -0.56 -10.59
N ILE A 664 20.04 -0.59 -11.64
CA ILE A 664 20.17 0.49 -12.62
C ILE A 664 19.54 0.02 -13.93
N THR A 665 18.57 0.76 -14.46
CA THR A 665 17.96 0.47 -15.77
C THR A 665 18.28 1.59 -16.75
N ALA A 666 18.96 1.29 -17.85
CA ALA A 666 18.96 2.16 -19.02
C ALA A 666 17.67 1.92 -19.83
N THR A 667 17.02 2.98 -20.30
CA THR A 667 15.75 2.91 -21.03
C THR A 667 15.72 3.96 -22.14
N GLN A 668 14.91 3.74 -23.17
CA GLN A 668 14.73 4.68 -24.31
C GLN A 668 16.06 5.05 -25.01
N GLY A 669 17.00 4.09 -25.10
CA GLY A 669 18.29 4.31 -25.76
C GLY A 669 18.14 4.62 -27.26
N VAL A 670 18.83 5.65 -27.76
CA VAL A 670 18.79 6.02 -29.20
C VAL A 670 19.90 5.36 -30.04
N GLY A 671 20.81 4.65 -29.39
CA GLY A 671 22.01 4.05 -29.98
C GLY A 671 22.57 2.96 -29.07
N PHE A 672 23.57 2.20 -29.54
CA PHE A 672 24.32 1.28 -28.68
C PHE A 672 25.17 2.04 -27.66
N GLY A 673 25.03 1.67 -26.39
CA GLY A 673 25.70 2.38 -25.30
C GLY A 673 25.94 1.55 -24.06
N HIS A 674 26.49 2.23 -23.05
CA HIS A 674 26.72 1.66 -21.73
C HIS A 674 26.53 2.70 -20.63
N VAL A 675 26.32 2.20 -19.41
CA VAL A 675 26.27 3.02 -18.19
C VAL A 675 27.51 2.70 -17.35
N ILE A 676 28.09 3.74 -16.74
CA ILE A 676 29.12 3.63 -15.70
C ILE A 676 28.51 4.23 -14.43
N ALA A 677 28.67 3.54 -13.30
CA ALA A 677 28.29 4.03 -11.97
C ALA A 677 29.47 3.88 -10.99
N TRP A 678 29.63 4.84 -10.08
CA TRP A 678 30.72 4.91 -9.09
C TRP A 678 30.33 5.81 -7.90
N GLY A 679 31.18 5.88 -6.87
CA GLY A 679 30.94 6.80 -5.75
C GLY A 679 31.08 8.27 -6.15
N GLY A 680 30.17 9.12 -5.66
CA GLY A 680 30.27 10.57 -5.84
C GLY A 680 31.57 11.09 -5.27
N GLY A 681 32.26 11.98 -5.99
CA GLY A 681 33.62 12.42 -5.67
C GLY A 681 34.76 11.45 -6.02
N ASP A 682 34.50 10.16 -6.28
CA ASP A 682 35.55 9.20 -6.64
C ASP A 682 35.98 9.32 -8.12
N PRO A 683 37.21 8.88 -8.49
CA PRO A 683 37.62 8.77 -9.88
C PRO A 683 36.71 7.80 -10.67
N ARG A 684 36.13 8.27 -11.77
CA ARG A 684 35.28 7.44 -12.63
C ARG A 684 36.03 6.17 -13.11
N PRO A 685 35.50 4.96 -12.89
CA PRO A 685 36.14 3.72 -13.31
C PRO A 685 36.10 3.52 -14.83
N SER A 686 36.88 2.56 -15.31
CA SER A 686 36.99 2.21 -16.74
C SER A 686 36.04 1.08 -17.19
N THR A 687 35.25 0.56 -16.26
CA THR A 687 34.32 -0.56 -16.44
C THR A 687 32.89 -0.03 -16.57
N SER A 688 32.03 -0.77 -17.28
CA SER A 688 30.59 -0.48 -17.36
C SER A 688 29.82 -1.33 -16.36
N VAL A 689 28.75 -0.78 -15.78
CA VAL A 689 27.78 -1.57 -15.00
C VAL A 689 26.77 -2.26 -15.90
N LEU A 690 26.36 -1.66 -17.03
CA LEU A 690 25.51 -2.33 -18.01
C LEU A 690 25.71 -1.80 -19.43
N ASN A 691 25.24 -2.58 -20.41
CA ASN A 691 25.23 -2.26 -21.84
C ASN A 691 23.80 -2.34 -22.38
N TYR A 692 23.48 -1.50 -23.38
CA TYR A 692 22.14 -1.44 -23.97
C TYR A 692 22.18 -1.20 -25.48
N ALA A 693 21.21 -1.77 -26.20
CA ALA A 693 20.93 -1.50 -27.60
C ALA A 693 19.91 -0.35 -27.80
N PRO A 694 19.73 0.17 -29.03
CA PRO A 694 18.66 1.13 -29.31
C PRO A 694 17.28 0.55 -28.96
N GLY A 695 16.47 1.32 -28.22
CA GLY A 695 15.13 0.91 -27.78
C GLY A 695 15.09 -0.19 -26.70
N GLU A 696 16.23 -0.62 -26.16
CA GLU A 696 16.28 -1.66 -25.13
C GLU A 696 16.19 -1.08 -23.72
N ASP A 697 15.28 -1.63 -22.91
CA ASP A 697 15.23 -1.39 -21.46
C ASP A 697 16.16 -2.39 -20.77
N ALA A 698 17.36 -1.95 -20.38
CA ALA A 698 18.41 -2.81 -19.83
C ALA A 698 18.63 -2.57 -18.32
N PRO A 699 18.04 -3.42 -17.45
CA PRO A 699 18.37 -3.45 -16.03
C PRO A 699 19.67 -4.22 -15.78
N ASN A 700 20.41 -3.83 -14.74
CA ASN A 700 21.38 -4.67 -14.07
C ASN A 700 21.49 -4.26 -12.60
N LEU A 701 21.71 -5.22 -11.70
CA LEU A 701 22.16 -4.94 -10.35
C LEU A 701 23.60 -4.37 -10.39
N ALA A 702 23.93 -3.47 -9.47
CA ALA A 702 25.29 -2.98 -9.26
C ALA A 702 25.54 -2.74 -7.76
N VAL A 703 26.74 -3.08 -7.30
CA VAL A 703 27.23 -2.68 -5.98
C VAL A 703 28.25 -1.56 -6.18
N VAL A 704 27.96 -0.39 -5.61
CA VAL A 704 28.71 0.83 -5.90
C VAL A 704 29.18 1.49 -4.61
N THR A 705 30.47 1.81 -4.53
CA THR A 705 31.10 2.50 -3.39
C THR A 705 30.46 3.87 -3.12
N SER A 706 30.49 4.31 -1.87
CA SER A 706 30.14 5.67 -1.43
C SER A 706 31.02 6.08 -0.24
N PRO A 707 32.34 6.23 -0.42
CA PRO A 707 33.27 6.32 0.70
C PRO A 707 33.13 7.60 1.54
N LEU A 708 32.62 8.72 1.00
CA LEU A 708 32.51 9.99 1.72
C LEU A 708 31.31 10.89 1.36
N SER A 709 30.65 10.71 0.21
CA SER A 709 29.77 11.72 -0.40
C SER A 709 28.27 11.49 -0.24
N ARG A 710 27.84 10.31 0.22
CA ARG A 710 26.43 9.83 0.22
C ARG A 710 25.75 9.93 -1.15
N GLN A 711 26.55 9.84 -2.21
CA GLN A 711 26.12 10.09 -3.58
C GLN A 711 26.63 8.98 -4.49
N LEU A 712 25.78 8.59 -5.43
CA LEU A 712 26.09 7.71 -6.53
C LEU A 712 26.32 8.56 -7.78
N ALA A 713 27.50 8.52 -8.37
CA ALA A 713 27.75 9.14 -9.67
C ALA A 713 27.37 8.18 -10.80
N VAL A 714 26.61 8.66 -11.79
CA VAL A 714 26.20 7.87 -12.96
C VAL A 714 26.44 8.64 -14.25
N THR A 715 26.84 7.94 -15.32
CA THR A 715 26.87 8.50 -16.69
C THR A 715 26.49 7.47 -17.74
N THR A 716 25.71 7.89 -18.74
CA THR A 716 25.58 7.17 -20.02
C THR A 716 26.74 7.54 -20.94
N MET A 717 27.26 6.55 -21.65
CA MET A 717 28.37 6.69 -22.61
C MET A 717 27.94 6.23 -24.01
N THR A 718 28.65 6.76 -25.02
CA THR A 718 28.53 6.54 -26.48
C THR A 718 27.18 6.85 -27.15
N SER A 719 26.04 6.59 -26.51
CA SER A 719 24.72 6.99 -26.98
C SER A 719 23.90 7.63 -25.85
N HIS A 720 22.75 8.22 -26.21
CA HIS A 720 21.80 8.74 -25.23
C HIS A 720 20.85 7.62 -24.77
N ALA A 721 20.63 7.54 -23.46
CA ALA A 721 19.55 6.79 -22.84
C ALA A 721 19.09 7.54 -21.58
N HIS A 722 17.85 7.27 -21.17
CA HIS A 722 17.40 7.54 -19.82
C HIS A 722 17.96 6.49 -18.87
N VAL A 723 18.20 6.88 -17.61
CA VAL A 723 18.55 5.99 -16.51
C VAL A 723 17.51 6.08 -15.39
N VAL A 724 17.16 4.93 -14.84
CA VAL A 724 16.34 4.75 -13.63
C VAL A 724 17.21 4.04 -12.60
N VAL A 725 17.16 4.48 -11.33
CA VAL A 725 17.93 3.89 -10.24
C VAL A 725 17.01 3.59 -9.05
N ASP A 726 16.94 2.32 -8.70
CA ASP A 726 16.17 1.81 -7.56
C ASP A 726 17.15 1.26 -6.49
N HIS A 727 17.03 1.72 -5.23
CA HIS A 727 17.93 1.34 -4.12
C HIS A 727 17.40 0.09 -3.40
N LEU A 728 18.26 -0.92 -3.21
CA LEU A 728 17.92 -2.24 -2.67
C LEU A 728 18.48 -2.50 -1.27
N GLY A 729 19.61 -1.88 -0.94
CA GLY A 729 20.29 -2.04 0.36
C GLY A 729 21.67 -1.40 0.35
N TYR A 730 22.41 -1.54 1.44
CA TYR A 730 23.77 -1.01 1.56
C TYR A 730 24.65 -1.86 2.48
N TYR A 731 25.96 -1.65 2.39
CA TYR A 731 27.01 -2.27 3.20
C TYR A 731 27.68 -1.22 4.10
N TYR A 732 28.06 -1.62 5.31
CA TYR A 732 28.80 -0.85 6.31
C TYR A 732 29.52 -1.76 7.31
#